data_AF-A0AAD8BTT4-F1
#
_entry.id   AF-A0AAD8BTT4-F1
#
_cell.length_a   1.000
_cell.length_b   1.000
_cell.length_c   1.000
_cell.angle_alpha   90.00
_cell.angle_beta   90.00
_cell.angle_gamma   90.00
#
_symmetry.space_group_name_H-M   'P 1'
#
loop_
_entity.id
_entity.type
_entity.pdbx_description
1 polymer ?
#
loop_
_entity_poly.entity_id
_entity_poly.type
_entity_poly.pdbx_seq_one_letter_code
_entity_poly.pdbx_strand_id
1 'polypeptide(L)'
;MLLQCLAVLIIGSASVDSAKDYASALGKSILFYDAQRSGPLPANNPIHWRGDSAVHDCVVGGWYDAGDHVKFGLPMAATANILLWSLYKWKDAYQRANQLNQMYDMIKWPLDYFLRAWNPSKLEFTFQVGNESLDHHYWGRPEDMNMSRPCKVASVAHPGSEVAAETAAALAIGSIVFKDKGDQAYSHQLLTAAESLYKFANEHRGLYQSSSYGSTSYKDELCEAGVWLYRATKNQQYLTNAKPLAESGYIWALTLENKQLSCNQLLYEETKDNAYRTVVVNYFRSWFPGGGIKYTPCGLAWAMRWGSLRLAANSAFLALVAADSGISADSYRKWAVEQINYILGDNPHDGGCYSYEIGYGSKFPRQPHHRAASCPNRPAPCGSADAQSHGPNPQVLTGALVGGPDDSDHYADLRSDYVLNEVACDYNSGFQGALAGIVHLQLTSKSIKMLLQAFGILVLGCVTVHSAKDYASALGKSILFYDAQRSGPLPANNPIPWRGDSALHDCVVGGWYDAGDHVKFGLPMAATANILLWSLYKWKDAYQRANQLNQMYDMIKWPLDYFLKAWNPSKQEFTFQVGDETLDHNFWGRPEDMTMSRPCRVASVAHPGSDVAGETAAVLAIGSIVFKDKGDQAYSNQLLTAAESLYKFANEHRGLALANTYASTSYKDELCEAGVWLYRATHNQVYLNNAKTQAESGYIWALNLENKQLSCNQLLYEESKDNAYRTVVINYFNSWFPGGGIKYTPCGLAWAMKWGSLRLAANSAFLALVAADSGINADSYRKWAVEQINYILGDNPHDGGCYSYEIGYGTKFPRQPHHRAASCPSKPAPCGYNEANSPGPNPHELTGALVGGPEENDQYVDVRTDYVLNEVACDYNSGFHGALAGIVHLQGRNQLPVTANKCPCNQ
;
A
#
# COMPACT_ATOMS: atom_id res chain seq x y z
N MET A 1 -29.64 -41.39 16.65
CA MET A 1 -30.02 -40.56 15.49
C MET A 1 -29.65 -39.08 15.61
N LEU A 2 -28.81 -38.66 16.58
CA LEU A 2 -28.33 -37.27 16.72
C LEU A 2 -26.79 -37.13 16.58
N LEU A 3 -26.07 -38.20 16.24
CA LEU A 3 -24.60 -38.20 16.09
C LEU A 3 -24.10 -38.22 14.62
N GLN A 4 -24.98 -38.23 13.63
CA GLN A 4 -24.58 -38.26 12.20
C GLN A 4 -24.71 -36.89 11.49
N CYS A 5 -25.27 -35.86 12.13
CA CYS A 5 -25.38 -34.52 11.54
C CYS A 5 -24.22 -33.57 11.93
N LEU A 6 -23.39 -33.90 12.92
CA LEU A 6 -22.25 -33.05 13.31
C LEU A 6 -20.94 -33.37 12.56
N ALA A 7 -20.84 -34.53 11.89
CA ALA A 7 -19.62 -34.95 11.21
C ALA A 7 -19.47 -34.38 9.77
N VAL A 8 -20.47 -33.66 9.26
CA VAL A 8 -20.46 -33.11 7.89
C VAL A 8 -20.04 -31.63 7.85
N LEU A 9 -19.85 -30.98 9.00
CA LEU A 9 -19.52 -29.54 9.08
C LEU A 9 -18.04 -29.21 9.29
N ILE A 10 -17.14 -30.20 9.33
CA ILE A 10 -15.71 -30.00 9.69
C ILE A 10 -14.74 -30.18 8.51
N ILE A 11 -15.21 -30.49 7.30
CA ILE A 11 -14.34 -30.57 6.10
C ILE A 11 -14.86 -29.60 5.04
N GLY A 12 -14.51 -28.32 5.20
CA GLY A 12 -14.95 -27.28 4.27
C GLY A 12 -14.38 -25.89 4.50
N SER A 13 -13.36 -25.70 5.34
CA SER A 13 -12.64 -24.43 5.35
C SER A 13 -11.61 -24.45 4.23
N ALA A 14 -11.94 -23.84 3.09
CA ALA A 14 -10.93 -23.51 2.09
C ALA A 14 -9.86 -22.64 2.76
N SER A 15 -8.66 -23.17 2.91
CA SER A 15 -7.49 -22.44 3.37
C SER A 15 -7.15 -21.39 2.31
N VAL A 16 -7.43 -20.12 2.61
CA VAL A 16 -6.83 -19.00 1.88
C VAL A 16 -5.34 -19.02 2.26
N ASP A 17 -4.54 -19.63 1.39
CA ASP A 17 -3.09 -19.77 1.56
C ASP A 17 -2.44 -18.37 1.71
N SER A 18 -1.48 -18.24 2.61
CA SER A 18 -0.75 -16.97 2.80
C SER A 18 0.28 -16.78 1.68
N ALA A 19 0.18 -15.69 0.88
CA ALA A 19 1.29 -14.91 0.29
C ALA A 19 0.92 -13.98 -0.91
N LYS A 20 -0.36 -13.58 -1.11
CA LYS A 20 -0.72 -12.59 -2.15
C LYS A 20 -1.37 -11.34 -1.57
N ASP A 21 -0.89 -10.18 -2.00
CA ASP A 21 -1.39 -8.87 -1.59
C ASP A 21 -2.49 -8.38 -2.55
N TYR A 22 -3.69 -8.93 -2.38
CA TYR A 22 -4.84 -8.55 -3.18
C TYR A 22 -5.23 -7.07 -3.02
N ALA A 23 -4.86 -6.42 -1.91
CA ALA A 23 -5.13 -5.00 -1.71
C ALA A 23 -4.23 -4.13 -2.60
N SER A 24 -2.96 -4.51 -2.76
CA SER A 24 -2.04 -3.86 -3.70
C SER A 24 -2.42 -4.11 -5.16
N ALA A 25 -2.84 -5.33 -5.51
CA ALA A 25 -3.43 -5.63 -6.83
C ALA A 25 -4.68 -4.77 -7.08
N LEU A 26 -5.59 -4.69 -6.11
CA LEU A 26 -6.79 -3.87 -6.20
C LEU A 26 -6.46 -2.39 -6.47
N GLY A 27 -5.50 -1.82 -5.74
CA GLY A 27 -5.06 -0.43 -5.97
C GLY A 27 -4.40 -0.20 -7.32
N LYS A 28 -3.63 -1.16 -7.83
CA LYS A 28 -3.04 -1.08 -9.18
C LYS A 28 -4.12 -1.12 -10.25
N SER A 29 -5.06 -2.06 -10.17
CA SER A 29 -6.13 -2.21 -11.16
C SER A 29 -6.96 -0.93 -11.41
N ILE A 30 -7.10 -0.06 -10.40
CA ILE A 30 -7.78 1.25 -10.53
C ILE A 30 -7.00 2.21 -11.45
N LEU A 31 -5.65 2.21 -11.38
CA LEU A 31 -4.80 3.11 -12.15
C LEU A 31 -4.91 2.89 -13.67
N PHE A 32 -5.23 1.67 -14.09
CA PHE A 32 -5.43 1.37 -15.51
C PHE A 32 -6.54 2.24 -16.12
N TYR A 33 -7.65 2.44 -15.41
CA TYR A 33 -8.75 3.28 -15.91
C TYR A 33 -8.37 4.75 -16.05
N ASP A 34 -7.44 5.23 -15.22
CA ASP A 34 -6.89 6.58 -15.36
C ASP A 34 -6.06 6.72 -16.63
N ALA A 35 -5.38 5.65 -17.04
CA ALA A 35 -4.64 5.60 -18.29
C ALA A 35 -5.54 5.52 -19.52
N GLN A 36 -6.85 5.27 -19.35
CA GLN A 36 -7.85 5.26 -20.42
C GLN A 36 -8.63 6.57 -20.54
N ARG A 37 -8.44 7.54 -19.64
CA ARG A 37 -9.21 8.79 -19.66
C ARG A 37 -8.99 9.59 -20.95
N SER A 38 -10.07 10.19 -21.44
CA SER A 38 -10.07 11.17 -22.54
C SER A 38 -10.68 12.49 -22.06
N GLY A 39 -10.57 13.54 -22.88
CA GLY A 39 -10.96 14.89 -22.52
C GLY A 39 -9.86 15.65 -21.78
N PRO A 40 -10.19 16.79 -21.15
CA PRO A 40 -9.27 17.50 -20.28
C PRO A 40 -9.04 16.70 -19.00
N LEU A 41 -7.80 16.31 -18.75
CA LEU A 41 -7.41 15.54 -17.58
C LEU A 41 -7.26 16.46 -16.36
N PRO A 42 -7.61 15.99 -15.15
CA PRO A 42 -7.46 16.82 -13.96
C PRO A 42 -5.98 17.00 -13.60
N ALA A 43 -5.64 18.11 -12.94
CA ALA A 43 -4.26 18.41 -12.56
C ALA A 43 -3.62 17.34 -11.64
N ASN A 44 -4.44 16.57 -10.93
CA ASN A 44 -4.02 15.46 -10.07
C ASN A 44 -4.09 14.09 -10.76
N ASN A 45 -4.11 14.02 -12.10
CA ASN A 45 -4.10 12.75 -12.83
C ASN A 45 -2.85 11.91 -12.46
N PRO A 46 -3.00 10.67 -11.97
CA PRO A 46 -1.86 9.85 -11.53
C PRO A 46 -1.02 9.31 -12.69
N ILE A 47 -1.52 9.39 -13.93
CA ILE A 47 -0.82 8.91 -15.13
C ILE A 47 -0.07 10.06 -15.79
N HIS A 48 1.15 10.33 -15.32
CA HIS A 48 1.94 11.50 -15.70
C HIS A 48 2.37 11.56 -17.18
N TRP A 49 2.34 10.43 -17.89
CA TRP A 49 2.66 10.35 -19.31
C TRP A 49 1.44 10.56 -20.23
N ARG A 50 0.24 10.72 -19.66
CA ARG A 50 -0.98 11.11 -20.38
C ARG A 50 -1.20 12.62 -20.30
N GLY A 51 -1.91 13.17 -21.28
CA GLY A 51 -2.36 14.56 -21.31
C GLY A 51 -3.77 14.69 -21.90
N ASP A 52 -4.20 15.94 -22.05
CA ASP A 52 -5.50 16.26 -22.63
C ASP A 52 -5.61 15.72 -24.05
N SER A 53 -6.69 15.01 -24.34
CA SER A 53 -6.93 14.39 -25.65
C SER A 53 -8.42 14.43 -26.00
N ALA A 54 -8.73 14.44 -27.29
CA ALA A 54 -10.12 14.41 -27.78
C ALA A 54 -11.03 15.48 -27.13
N VAL A 55 -10.47 16.67 -26.87
CA VAL A 55 -11.15 17.80 -26.19
C VAL A 55 -12.22 18.49 -27.05
N HIS A 56 -12.32 18.07 -28.32
CA HIS A 56 -13.29 18.58 -29.29
C HIS A 56 -14.27 17.49 -29.77
N ASP A 57 -14.26 16.32 -29.14
CA ASP A 57 -15.26 15.28 -29.39
C ASP A 57 -16.67 15.83 -29.13
N CYS A 58 -17.68 15.32 -29.85
CA CYS A 58 -19.07 15.73 -29.61
C CYS A 58 -19.54 15.44 -28.16
N VAL A 59 -18.91 14.45 -27.51
CA VAL A 59 -19.02 14.17 -26.08
C VAL A 59 -17.61 14.06 -25.53
N VAL A 60 -17.21 15.07 -24.76
CA VAL A 60 -15.89 15.16 -24.13
C VAL A 60 -15.86 14.35 -22.82
N GLY A 61 -14.73 13.73 -22.51
CA GLY A 61 -14.56 12.86 -21.34
C GLY A 61 -14.76 11.38 -21.67
N GLY A 62 -14.87 10.55 -20.63
CA GLY A 62 -15.04 9.10 -20.75
C GLY A 62 -13.73 8.35 -20.96
N TRP A 63 -13.82 7.03 -21.12
CA TRP A 63 -12.68 6.16 -21.36
C TRP A 63 -12.52 5.80 -22.84
N TYR A 64 -11.28 5.65 -23.27
CA TYR A 64 -10.95 4.85 -24.44
C TYR A 64 -11.06 3.37 -24.10
N ASP A 65 -11.32 2.58 -25.12
CA ASP A 65 -11.37 1.12 -24.99
C ASP A 65 -10.09 0.48 -25.50
N ALA A 66 -9.75 -0.67 -24.91
CA ALA A 66 -8.58 -1.45 -25.29
C ALA A 66 -7.25 -0.64 -25.38
N GLY A 67 -6.41 -0.97 -26.35
CA GLY A 67 -5.27 -0.15 -26.77
C GLY A 67 -5.64 0.97 -27.75
N ASP A 68 -6.93 1.17 -28.03
CA ASP A 68 -7.51 2.02 -29.08
C ASP A 68 -7.81 3.43 -28.54
N HIS A 69 -8.29 4.33 -29.41
CA HIS A 69 -8.79 5.64 -28.99
C HIS A 69 -10.26 5.86 -29.35
N VAL A 70 -11.01 4.81 -29.67
CA VAL A 70 -12.46 4.87 -29.82
C VAL A 70 -13.11 4.78 -28.43
N LYS A 71 -14.15 5.59 -28.21
CA LYS A 71 -14.98 5.50 -27.01
C LYS A 71 -16.21 4.66 -27.37
N PHE A 72 -16.23 3.41 -26.95
CA PHE A 72 -17.38 2.53 -27.15
C PHE A 72 -18.29 2.54 -25.92
N GLY A 73 -19.58 2.81 -26.13
CA GLY A 73 -20.56 2.93 -25.06
C GLY A 73 -20.82 1.62 -24.33
N LEU A 74 -20.97 0.50 -25.04
CA LEU A 74 -21.32 -0.78 -24.42
C LEU A 74 -20.17 -1.34 -23.56
N PRO A 75 -18.91 -1.42 -24.04
CA PRO A 75 -17.77 -1.79 -23.18
C PRO A 75 -17.61 -0.88 -21.97
N MET A 76 -17.74 0.45 -22.14
CA MET A 76 -17.61 1.42 -21.05
C MET A 76 -18.74 1.25 -20.01
N ALA A 77 -19.98 1.07 -20.45
CA ALA A 77 -21.13 0.89 -19.57
C ALA A 77 -21.05 -0.43 -18.81
N ALA A 78 -20.72 -1.53 -19.50
CA ALA A 78 -20.51 -2.84 -18.89
C ALA A 78 -19.40 -2.84 -17.84
N THR A 79 -18.29 -2.19 -18.15
CA THR A 79 -17.17 -1.98 -17.20
C THR A 79 -17.65 -1.20 -15.98
N ALA A 80 -18.28 -0.04 -16.18
CA ALA A 80 -18.72 0.82 -15.10
C ALA A 80 -19.76 0.11 -14.20
N ASN A 81 -20.68 -0.65 -14.78
CA ASN A 81 -21.67 -1.44 -14.06
C ASN A 81 -21.01 -2.48 -13.14
N ILE A 82 -20.09 -3.32 -13.65
CA ILE A 82 -19.38 -4.32 -12.83
C ILE A 82 -18.57 -3.67 -11.71
N LEU A 83 -17.84 -2.59 -12.02
CA LEU A 83 -17.04 -1.86 -11.04
C LEU A 83 -17.90 -1.25 -9.91
N LEU A 84 -19.05 -0.65 -10.28
CA LEU A 84 -20.00 -0.13 -9.31
C LEU A 84 -20.68 -1.25 -8.52
N TRP A 85 -20.92 -2.41 -9.13
CA TRP A 85 -21.50 -3.57 -8.44
C TRP A 85 -20.54 -4.09 -7.38
N SER A 86 -19.26 -4.23 -7.73
CA SER A 86 -18.21 -4.53 -6.77
C SER A 86 -18.16 -3.50 -5.63
N LEU A 87 -18.15 -2.20 -5.93
CA LEU A 87 -18.12 -1.14 -4.91
C LEU A 87 -19.37 -1.14 -4.02
N TYR A 88 -20.55 -1.40 -4.59
CA TYR A 88 -21.81 -1.53 -3.87
C TYR A 88 -21.80 -2.73 -2.91
N LYS A 89 -21.24 -3.88 -3.34
CA LYS A 89 -21.17 -5.10 -2.53
C LYS A 89 -20.09 -5.05 -1.46
N TRP A 90 -18.90 -4.56 -1.82
CA TRP A 90 -17.67 -4.71 -1.04
C TRP A 90 -16.94 -3.38 -0.85
N LYS A 91 -17.67 -2.34 -0.45
CA LYS A 91 -17.13 -1.02 -0.10
C LYS A 91 -15.99 -1.09 0.92
N ASP A 92 -16.10 -2.01 1.87
CA ASP A 92 -15.12 -2.27 2.93
C ASP A 92 -13.78 -2.78 2.36
N ALA A 93 -13.79 -3.53 1.26
CA ALA A 93 -12.57 -3.96 0.58
C ALA A 93 -11.78 -2.77 0.01
N TYR A 94 -12.46 -1.84 -0.66
CA TYR A 94 -11.83 -0.62 -1.18
C TYR A 94 -11.32 0.28 -0.04
N GLN A 95 -12.06 0.37 1.07
CA GLN A 95 -11.62 1.09 2.26
C GLN A 95 -10.37 0.45 2.88
N ARG A 96 -10.35 -0.88 3.00
CA ARG A 96 -9.22 -1.64 3.52
C ARG A 96 -7.97 -1.51 2.67
N ALA A 97 -8.12 -1.44 1.34
CA ALA A 97 -7.02 -1.21 0.42
C ALA A 97 -6.55 0.27 0.38
N ASN A 98 -7.21 1.16 1.14
CA ASN A 98 -7.01 2.60 1.08
C ASN A 98 -7.21 3.18 -0.34
N GLN A 99 -8.19 2.65 -1.06
CA GLN A 99 -8.50 3.02 -2.45
C GLN A 99 -9.92 3.58 -2.63
N LEU A 100 -10.70 3.71 -1.56
CA LEU A 100 -12.10 4.09 -1.66
C LEU A 100 -12.30 5.45 -2.35
N ASN A 101 -11.46 6.44 -2.03
CA ASN A 101 -11.53 7.76 -2.66
C ASN A 101 -11.10 7.72 -4.13
N GLN A 102 -9.98 7.06 -4.44
CA GLN A 102 -9.53 6.86 -5.82
C GLN A 102 -10.59 6.13 -6.66
N MET A 103 -11.23 5.11 -6.09
CA MET A 103 -12.31 4.38 -6.73
C MET A 103 -13.51 5.29 -7.05
N TYR A 104 -13.94 6.15 -6.10
CA TYR A 104 -15.00 7.13 -6.36
C TYR A 104 -14.62 8.12 -7.45
N ASP A 105 -13.38 8.63 -7.45
CA ASP A 105 -12.92 9.61 -8.43
C ASP A 105 -12.80 9.00 -9.83
N MET A 106 -12.28 7.77 -9.92
CA MET A 106 -12.16 7.01 -11.16
C MET A 106 -13.54 6.69 -11.75
N ILE A 107 -14.47 6.14 -10.95
CA ILE A 107 -15.77 5.70 -11.45
C ILE A 107 -16.71 6.86 -11.80
N LYS A 108 -16.47 8.06 -11.25
CA LYS A 108 -17.18 9.28 -11.65
C LYS A 108 -16.92 9.65 -13.11
N TRP A 109 -15.74 9.32 -13.64
CA TRP A 109 -15.33 9.69 -15.00
C TRP A 109 -16.27 9.16 -16.11
N PRO A 110 -16.57 7.84 -16.19
CA PRO A 110 -17.55 7.32 -17.15
C PRO A 110 -18.98 7.77 -16.84
N LEU A 111 -19.36 7.95 -15.57
CA LEU A 111 -20.70 8.41 -15.20
C LEU A 111 -20.96 9.85 -15.70
N ASP A 112 -20.00 10.75 -15.55
CA ASP A 112 -20.07 12.11 -16.12
C ASP A 112 -20.12 12.10 -17.64
N TYR A 113 -19.46 11.13 -18.28
CA TYR A 113 -19.54 10.94 -19.73
C TYR A 113 -20.95 10.50 -20.15
N PHE A 114 -21.54 9.51 -19.48
CA PHE A 114 -22.90 9.05 -19.77
C PHE A 114 -23.95 10.14 -19.59
N LEU A 115 -23.83 10.97 -18.55
CA LEU A 115 -24.69 12.13 -18.33
C LEU A 115 -24.64 13.14 -19.49
N ARG A 116 -23.47 13.31 -20.11
CA ARG A 116 -23.30 14.19 -21.29
C ARG A 116 -23.72 13.51 -22.60
N ALA A 117 -23.58 12.20 -22.68
CA ALA A 117 -23.95 11.43 -23.86
C ALA A 117 -25.46 11.29 -24.07
N TRP A 118 -26.27 11.46 -23.00
CA TRP A 118 -27.72 11.36 -23.05
C TRP A 118 -28.41 12.73 -23.19
N ASN A 119 -29.18 12.91 -24.29
CA ASN A 119 -30.04 14.07 -24.49
C ASN A 119 -31.52 13.68 -24.40
N PRO A 120 -32.15 13.79 -23.21
CA PRO A 120 -33.54 13.35 -23.01
C PRO A 120 -34.56 14.16 -23.83
N SER A 121 -34.29 15.43 -24.08
CA SER A 121 -35.17 16.30 -24.88
C SER A 121 -35.25 15.91 -26.36
N LYS A 122 -34.20 15.26 -26.89
CA LYS A 122 -34.16 14.77 -28.28
C LYS A 122 -34.35 13.25 -28.40
N LEU A 123 -34.35 12.53 -27.27
CA LEU A 123 -34.29 11.07 -27.23
C LEU A 123 -33.10 10.52 -28.04
N GLU A 124 -31.93 11.14 -27.84
CA GLU A 124 -30.67 10.83 -28.52
C GLU A 124 -29.59 10.43 -27.51
N PHE A 125 -28.99 9.25 -27.70
CA PHE A 125 -27.88 8.76 -26.87
C PHE A 125 -26.63 8.50 -27.72
N THR A 126 -25.55 9.23 -27.46
CA THR A 126 -24.27 9.01 -28.15
C THR A 126 -23.56 7.77 -27.60
N PHE A 127 -23.59 6.68 -28.36
CA PHE A 127 -23.01 5.39 -27.93
C PHE A 127 -21.60 5.15 -28.47
N GLN A 128 -21.12 5.94 -29.42
CA GLN A 128 -19.75 5.80 -29.94
C GLN A 128 -19.18 7.16 -30.35
N VAL A 129 -17.92 7.38 -30.01
CA VAL A 129 -17.14 8.52 -30.49
C VAL A 129 -15.81 8.04 -31.05
N GLY A 130 -15.56 8.34 -32.33
CA GLY A 130 -14.41 7.85 -33.07
C GLY A 130 -14.81 6.92 -34.23
N ASN A 131 -13.93 6.83 -35.23
CA ASN A 131 -14.08 5.92 -36.35
C ASN A 131 -13.13 4.73 -36.17
N GLU A 132 -13.68 3.53 -36.04
CA GLU A 132 -12.94 2.28 -35.83
C GLU A 132 -11.85 2.06 -36.88
N SER A 133 -12.19 2.21 -38.16
CA SER A 133 -11.24 1.98 -39.25
C SER A 133 -10.07 2.95 -39.18
N LEU A 134 -10.33 4.25 -39.00
CA LEU A 134 -9.25 5.25 -38.90
C LEU A 134 -8.38 5.01 -37.66
N ASP A 135 -8.99 4.65 -36.53
CA ASP A 135 -8.29 4.38 -35.28
C ASP A 135 -7.39 3.14 -35.37
N HIS A 136 -7.88 2.08 -36.02
CA HIS A 136 -7.11 0.85 -36.24
C HIS A 136 -5.94 1.02 -37.20
N HIS A 137 -5.97 2.04 -38.07
CA HIS A 137 -4.81 2.42 -38.90
C HIS A 137 -3.86 3.41 -38.20
N TYR A 138 -4.28 3.98 -37.06
CA TYR A 138 -3.48 4.93 -36.30
C TYR A 138 -2.72 4.24 -35.18
N TRP A 139 -1.41 4.43 -35.13
CA TRP A 139 -0.59 4.07 -33.97
C TRP A 139 0.10 5.32 -33.43
N GLY A 140 -0.27 5.74 -32.23
CA GLY A 140 0.25 6.96 -31.62
C GLY A 140 -0.43 7.28 -30.30
N ARG A 141 -0.11 8.43 -29.72
CA ARG A 141 -0.73 8.88 -28.46
C ARG A 141 -2.12 9.46 -28.72
N PRO A 142 -3.08 9.33 -27.79
CA PRO A 142 -4.37 9.98 -27.94
C PRO A 142 -4.26 11.50 -28.05
N GLU A 143 -3.24 12.10 -27.44
CA GLU A 143 -2.99 13.53 -27.49
C GLU A 143 -2.48 14.01 -28.87
N ASP A 144 -2.01 13.09 -29.73
CA ASP A 144 -1.48 13.36 -31.07
C ASP A 144 -2.50 13.01 -32.18
N MET A 145 -3.73 12.61 -31.83
CA MET A 145 -4.76 12.26 -32.81
C MET A 145 -5.13 13.44 -33.70
N ASN A 146 -5.11 13.22 -35.01
CA ASN A 146 -5.53 14.19 -36.03
C ASN A 146 -6.61 13.64 -36.98
N MET A 147 -7.15 12.45 -36.68
CA MET A 147 -8.17 11.79 -37.48
C MET A 147 -9.58 12.29 -37.16
N SER A 148 -10.52 12.05 -38.08
CA SER A 148 -11.94 12.35 -37.85
C SER A 148 -12.52 11.46 -36.74
N ARG A 149 -13.24 12.06 -35.81
CA ARG A 149 -13.85 11.38 -34.66
C ARG A 149 -15.37 11.59 -34.66
N PRO A 150 -16.10 10.95 -35.59
CA PRO A 150 -17.55 11.09 -35.68
C PRO A 150 -18.25 10.45 -34.49
N CYS A 151 -19.50 10.85 -34.28
CA CYS A 151 -20.33 10.32 -33.22
C CYS A 151 -21.49 9.51 -33.79
N LYS A 152 -21.72 8.31 -33.24
CA LYS A 152 -22.89 7.50 -33.55
C LYS A 152 -23.89 7.62 -32.40
N VAL A 153 -25.16 7.76 -32.76
CA VAL A 153 -26.25 8.10 -31.85
C VAL A 153 -27.37 7.09 -31.99
N ALA A 154 -27.86 6.57 -30.87
CA ALA A 154 -29.10 5.83 -30.79
C ALA A 154 -30.26 6.82 -30.67
N SER A 155 -31.32 6.61 -31.43
CA SER A 155 -32.52 7.45 -31.48
C SER A 155 -33.77 6.60 -31.67
N VAL A 156 -34.95 7.22 -31.69
CA VAL A 156 -36.21 6.50 -31.98
C VAL A 156 -36.17 5.79 -33.34
N ALA A 157 -35.54 6.39 -34.35
CA ALA A 157 -35.43 5.80 -35.70
C ALA A 157 -34.33 4.72 -35.81
N HIS A 158 -33.31 4.81 -34.96
CA HIS A 158 -32.16 3.92 -34.91
C HIS A 158 -31.90 3.53 -33.46
N PRO A 159 -32.67 2.58 -32.90
CA PRO A 159 -32.60 2.24 -31.49
C PRO A 159 -31.25 1.58 -31.12
N GLY A 160 -30.99 1.53 -29.82
CA GLY A 160 -29.80 0.91 -29.22
C GLY A 160 -30.08 0.54 -27.77
N SER A 161 -31.02 -0.38 -27.58
CA SER A 161 -31.62 -0.71 -26.28
C SER A 161 -30.64 -1.30 -25.30
N GLU A 162 -29.79 -2.22 -25.74
CA GLU A 162 -28.74 -2.87 -24.95
C GLU A 162 -27.75 -1.83 -24.40
N VAL A 163 -27.17 -0.99 -25.25
CA VAL A 163 -26.18 0.00 -24.81
C VAL A 163 -26.80 1.09 -23.94
N ALA A 164 -28.03 1.51 -24.24
CA ALA A 164 -28.77 2.45 -23.41
C ALA A 164 -29.19 1.84 -22.07
N ALA A 165 -29.61 0.59 -22.04
CA ALA A 165 -30.00 -0.12 -20.83
C ALA A 165 -28.79 -0.41 -19.93
N GLU A 166 -27.68 -0.89 -20.47
CA GLU A 166 -26.45 -1.10 -19.68
C GLU A 166 -25.94 0.24 -19.08
N THR A 167 -26.03 1.33 -19.85
CA THR A 167 -25.71 2.67 -19.36
C THR A 167 -26.66 3.09 -18.25
N ALA A 168 -27.97 2.81 -18.39
CA ALA A 168 -28.95 3.08 -17.35
C ALA A 168 -28.70 2.23 -16.09
N ALA A 169 -28.26 0.97 -16.22
CA ALA A 169 -27.84 0.13 -15.11
C ALA A 169 -26.67 0.76 -14.34
N ALA A 170 -25.61 1.16 -15.05
CA ALA A 170 -24.44 1.84 -14.47
C ALA A 170 -24.82 3.15 -13.75
N LEU A 171 -25.67 3.99 -14.36
CA LEU A 171 -26.17 5.21 -13.74
C LEU A 171 -27.04 4.92 -12.51
N ALA A 172 -27.90 3.90 -12.56
CA ALA A 172 -28.77 3.51 -11.46
C ALA A 172 -27.96 3.05 -10.24
N ILE A 173 -27.00 2.16 -10.42
CA ILE A 173 -26.13 1.72 -9.32
C ILE A 173 -25.20 2.85 -8.85
N GLY A 174 -24.72 3.69 -9.77
CA GLY A 174 -23.97 4.91 -9.45
C GLY A 174 -24.76 5.82 -8.52
N SER A 175 -26.06 6.00 -8.76
CA SER A 175 -26.92 6.80 -7.88
C SER A 175 -26.95 6.26 -6.45
N ILE A 176 -26.98 4.94 -6.26
CA ILE A 176 -26.95 4.28 -4.94
C ILE A 176 -25.59 4.52 -4.28
N VAL A 177 -24.51 4.26 -5.01
CA VAL A 177 -23.13 4.37 -4.52
C VAL A 177 -22.78 5.81 -4.10
N PHE A 178 -23.18 6.81 -4.89
CA PHE A 178 -22.92 8.22 -4.57
C PHE A 178 -23.87 8.79 -3.51
N LYS A 179 -25.09 8.23 -3.38
CA LYS A 179 -25.96 8.50 -2.23
C LYS A 179 -25.28 8.05 -0.93
N ASP A 180 -24.70 6.85 -0.96
CA ASP A 180 -23.99 6.24 0.18
C ASP A 180 -22.64 6.91 0.49
N LYS A 181 -22.04 7.58 -0.50
CA LYS A 181 -20.90 8.51 -0.33
C LYS A 181 -21.31 9.82 0.36
N GLY A 182 -22.59 10.20 0.31
CA GLY A 182 -23.10 11.47 0.82
C GLY A 182 -23.31 12.56 -0.25
N ASP A 183 -23.11 12.27 -1.53
CA ASP A 183 -23.31 13.21 -2.65
C ASP A 183 -24.74 13.10 -3.21
N GLN A 184 -25.69 13.71 -2.49
CA GLN A 184 -27.13 13.63 -2.83
C GLN A 184 -27.46 14.30 -4.17
N ALA A 185 -26.79 15.41 -4.50
CA ALA A 185 -27.05 16.15 -5.73
C ALA A 185 -26.64 15.33 -6.96
N TYR A 186 -25.43 14.77 -6.93
CA TYR A 186 -24.96 13.92 -8.01
C TYR A 186 -25.74 12.62 -8.09
N SER A 187 -26.06 12.00 -6.95
CA SER A 187 -26.94 10.82 -6.90
C SER A 187 -28.28 11.07 -7.60
N HIS A 188 -28.93 12.20 -7.33
CA HIS A 188 -30.21 12.55 -7.96
C HIS A 188 -30.07 12.78 -9.48
N GLN A 189 -28.98 13.40 -9.91
CA GLN A 189 -28.67 13.60 -11.33
C GLN A 189 -28.50 12.26 -12.05
N LEU A 190 -27.73 11.34 -11.47
CA LEU A 190 -27.52 10.00 -12.01
C LEU A 190 -28.84 9.21 -12.10
N LEU A 191 -29.66 9.24 -11.04
CA LEU A 191 -30.92 8.52 -11.02
C LEU A 191 -31.90 9.05 -12.07
N THR A 192 -32.03 10.37 -12.21
CA THR A 192 -32.90 11.00 -13.20
C THR A 192 -32.50 10.61 -14.63
N ALA A 193 -31.19 10.58 -14.90
CA ALA A 193 -30.68 10.13 -16.18
C ALA A 193 -30.92 8.62 -16.39
N ALA A 194 -30.71 7.79 -15.37
CA ALA A 194 -30.96 6.36 -15.43
C ALA A 194 -32.43 6.03 -15.76
N GLU A 195 -33.39 6.66 -15.06
CA GLU A 195 -34.81 6.43 -15.27
C GLU A 195 -35.25 6.85 -16.68
N SER A 196 -34.79 8.00 -17.17
CA SER A 196 -35.14 8.52 -18.49
C SER A 196 -34.49 7.72 -19.63
N LEU A 197 -33.22 7.31 -19.48
CA LEU A 197 -32.52 6.51 -20.47
C LEU A 197 -33.06 5.07 -20.53
N TYR A 198 -33.39 4.47 -19.38
CA TYR A 198 -34.07 3.17 -19.33
C TYR A 198 -35.44 3.22 -20.01
N LYS A 199 -36.22 4.29 -19.76
CA LYS A 199 -37.51 4.48 -20.44
C LYS A 199 -37.33 4.49 -21.95
N PHE A 200 -36.37 5.26 -22.46
CA PHE A 200 -36.03 5.28 -23.88
C PHE A 200 -35.68 3.89 -24.41
N ALA A 201 -34.75 3.18 -23.73
CA ALA A 201 -34.30 1.85 -24.12
C ALA A 201 -35.46 0.83 -24.16
N ASN A 202 -36.39 0.93 -23.21
CA ASN A 202 -37.50 -0.01 -23.04
C ASN A 202 -38.69 0.28 -23.97
N GLU A 203 -38.97 1.55 -24.29
CA GLU A 203 -40.07 1.97 -25.19
C GLU A 203 -39.66 1.91 -26.67
N HIS A 204 -38.39 2.11 -26.99
CA HIS A 204 -37.86 2.10 -28.35
C HIS A 204 -36.89 0.93 -28.54
N ARG A 205 -37.44 -0.29 -28.55
CA ARG A 205 -36.66 -1.53 -28.56
C ARG A 205 -35.99 -1.80 -29.90
N GLY A 206 -34.67 -1.99 -29.87
CA GLY A 206 -33.90 -2.51 -30.99
C GLY A 206 -32.40 -2.38 -30.78
N LEU A 207 -31.63 -3.16 -31.55
CA LEU A 207 -30.18 -3.24 -31.42
C LEU A 207 -29.50 -2.07 -32.14
N TYR A 208 -28.44 -1.53 -31.54
CA TYR A 208 -27.58 -0.54 -32.16
C TYR A 208 -26.79 -1.15 -33.33
N GLN A 209 -26.41 -0.29 -34.29
CA GLN A 209 -25.55 -0.70 -35.39
C GLN A 209 -24.08 -0.48 -34.99
N SER A 210 -23.42 -1.57 -34.63
CA SER A 210 -22.02 -1.61 -34.24
C SER A 210 -21.29 -2.68 -35.06
N SER A 211 -20.08 -2.36 -35.52
CA SER A 211 -19.21 -3.27 -36.28
C SER A 211 -18.21 -4.02 -35.39
N SER A 212 -17.90 -3.50 -34.19
CA SER A 212 -16.94 -4.12 -33.25
C SER A 212 -17.59 -4.90 -32.10
N TYR A 213 -18.76 -4.44 -31.64
CA TYR A 213 -19.46 -5.01 -30.47
C TYR A 213 -20.93 -5.17 -30.85
N GLY A 214 -21.31 -6.31 -31.42
CA GLY A 214 -22.66 -6.55 -31.89
C GLY A 214 -23.41 -7.43 -30.90
N SER A 215 -24.45 -6.90 -30.26
CA SER A 215 -25.31 -7.75 -29.42
C SER A 215 -26.31 -8.56 -30.25
N THR A 216 -26.76 -9.68 -29.69
CA THR A 216 -27.82 -10.52 -30.27
C THR A 216 -29.17 -10.35 -29.57
N SER A 217 -29.18 -9.64 -28.43
CA SER A 217 -30.35 -9.38 -27.60
C SER A 217 -30.18 -8.03 -26.87
N TYR A 218 -31.27 -7.51 -26.34
CA TYR A 218 -31.28 -6.35 -25.43
C TYR A 218 -32.00 -6.68 -24.11
N LYS A 219 -32.49 -7.92 -23.98
CA LYS A 219 -33.42 -8.31 -22.93
C LYS A 219 -32.71 -8.38 -21.58
N ASP A 220 -31.51 -8.92 -21.58
CA ASP A 220 -30.68 -9.12 -20.42
C ASP A 220 -30.14 -7.80 -19.87
N GLU A 221 -29.73 -6.83 -20.70
CA GLU A 221 -29.40 -5.48 -20.21
C GLU A 221 -30.64 -4.75 -19.68
N LEU A 222 -31.79 -4.85 -20.36
CA LEU A 222 -33.05 -4.27 -19.85
C LEU A 222 -33.52 -4.94 -18.55
N CYS A 223 -33.26 -6.24 -18.37
CA CYS A 223 -33.51 -6.93 -17.13
C CYS A 223 -32.61 -6.38 -16.02
N GLU A 224 -31.29 -6.36 -16.25
CA GLU A 224 -30.30 -5.90 -15.28
C GLU A 224 -30.56 -4.44 -14.85
N ALA A 225 -30.78 -3.54 -15.81
CA ALA A 225 -31.12 -2.15 -15.55
C ALA A 225 -32.42 -2.00 -14.76
N GLY A 226 -33.44 -2.81 -15.07
CA GLY A 226 -34.70 -2.83 -14.33
C GLY A 226 -34.51 -3.24 -12.87
N VAL A 227 -33.67 -4.24 -12.58
CA VAL A 227 -33.40 -4.63 -11.19
C VAL A 227 -32.61 -3.55 -10.44
N TRP A 228 -31.61 -2.93 -11.08
CA TRP A 228 -30.86 -1.82 -10.45
C TRP A 228 -31.73 -0.59 -10.20
N LEU A 229 -32.61 -0.22 -11.12
CA LEU A 229 -33.59 0.86 -10.92
C LEU A 229 -34.58 0.53 -9.82
N TYR A 230 -35.04 -0.72 -9.72
CA TYR A 230 -35.84 -1.16 -8.57
C TYR A 230 -35.05 -0.99 -7.26
N ARG A 231 -33.77 -1.36 -7.21
CA ARG A 231 -32.94 -1.17 -6.01
C ARG A 231 -32.81 0.30 -5.62
N ALA A 232 -32.59 1.18 -6.59
CA ALA A 232 -32.39 2.61 -6.38
C ALA A 232 -33.67 3.33 -5.95
N THR A 233 -34.82 2.97 -6.53
CA THR A 233 -36.10 3.71 -6.38
C THR A 233 -37.09 3.03 -5.45
N LYS A 234 -36.99 1.71 -5.28
CA LYS A 234 -38.03 0.83 -4.72
C LYS A 234 -39.36 0.85 -5.48
N ASN A 235 -39.39 1.36 -6.71
CA ASN A 235 -40.57 1.29 -7.57
C ASN A 235 -40.71 -0.12 -8.17
N GLN A 236 -41.72 -0.84 -7.71
CA GLN A 236 -42.01 -2.23 -8.08
C GLN A 236 -42.19 -2.45 -9.59
N GLN A 237 -42.59 -1.42 -10.34
CA GLN A 237 -42.78 -1.51 -11.78
C GLN A 237 -41.50 -1.93 -12.51
N TYR A 238 -40.33 -1.47 -12.06
CA TYR A 238 -39.06 -1.86 -12.67
C TYR A 238 -38.77 -3.36 -12.51
N LEU A 239 -39.00 -3.90 -11.31
CA LEU A 239 -38.85 -5.34 -11.06
C LEU A 239 -39.89 -6.16 -11.83
N THR A 240 -41.13 -5.68 -11.95
CA THR A 240 -42.18 -6.30 -12.78
C THR A 240 -41.79 -6.33 -14.26
N ASN A 241 -41.16 -5.27 -14.77
CA ASN A 241 -40.68 -5.21 -16.15
C ASN A 241 -39.45 -6.11 -16.39
N ALA A 242 -38.57 -6.26 -15.40
CA ALA A 242 -37.34 -7.04 -15.51
C ALA A 242 -37.60 -8.56 -15.57
N LYS A 243 -38.49 -9.08 -14.71
CA LYS A 243 -38.79 -10.53 -14.62
C LYS A 243 -39.08 -11.24 -15.95
N PRO A 244 -39.96 -10.74 -16.84
CA PRO A 244 -40.27 -11.40 -18.11
C PRO A 244 -39.13 -11.32 -19.15
N LEU A 245 -38.10 -10.52 -18.89
CA LEU A 245 -36.92 -10.38 -19.75
C LEU A 245 -35.80 -11.33 -19.33
N ALA A 246 -35.89 -11.98 -18.17
CA ALA A 246 -34.90 -12.93 -17.70
C ALA A 246 -34.83 -14.17 -18.59
N GLU A 247 -33.65 -14.42 -19.17
CA GLU A 247 -33.40 -15.56 -20.04
C GLU A 247 -32.75 -16.70 -19.25
N SER A 248 -33.11 -17.95 -19.56
CA SER A 248 -32.61 -19.15 -18.87
C SER A 248 -31.85 -20.10 -19.81
N GLY A 249 -31.39 -19.58 -20.95
CA GLY A 249 -30.68 -20.34 -21.97
C GLY A 249 -29.30 -20.82 -21.51
N TYR A 250 -28.59 -21.51 -22.40
CA TYR A 250 -27.18 -21.83 -22.15
C TYR A 250 -26.34 -20.54 -22.15
N ILE A 251 -25.66 -20.28 -21.05
CA ILE A 251 -24.77 -19.13 -20.88
C ILE A 251 -23.34 -19.63 -20.95
N TRP A 252 -22.63 -19.25 -22.01
CA TRP A 252 -21.25 -19.70 -22.24
C TRP A 252 -20.25 -18.90 -21.40
N ALA A 253 -20.45 -17.59 -21.22
CA ALA A 253 -19.64 -16.71 -20.37
C ALA A 253 -20.40 -15.44 -20.01
N LEU A 254 -19.98 -14.79 -18.92
CA LEU A 254 -20.32 -13.39 -18.65
C LEU A 254 -19.42 -12.46 -19.48
N THR A 255 -20.03 -11.68 -20.37
CA THR A 255 -19.31 -10.75 -21.26
C THR A 255 -19.94 -9.36 -21.26
N LEU A 256 -19.41 -8.45 -22.08
CA LEU A 256 -20.02 -7.14 -22.30
C LEU A 256 -21.37 -7.21 -23.04
N GLU A 257 -21.65 -8.30 -23.79
CA GLU A 257 -22.88 -8.49 -24.61
C GLU A 257 -23.84 -9.56 -24.05
N ASN A 258 -23.44 -10.28 -23.00
CA ASN A 258 -24.28 -11.31 -22.39
C ASN A 258 -24.38 -11.05 -20.88
N LYS A 259 -25.53 -10.51 -20.48
CA LYS A 259 -25.89 -10.16 -19.09
C LYS A 259 -26.89 -11.13 -18.49
N GLN A 260 -27.21 -12.25 -19.16
CA GLN A 260 -28.19 -13.22 -18.66
C GLN A 260 -27.85 -13.70 -17.25
N LEU A 261 -26.56 -13.99 -16.99
CA LEU A 261 -26.11 -14.41 -15.67
C LEU A 261 -26.30 -13.31 -14.62
N SER A 262 -25.91 -12.07 -14.93
CA SER A 262 -26.07 -10.91 -14.05
C SER A 262 -27.54 -10.65 -13.72
N CYS A 263 -28.41 -10.59 -14.73
CA CYS A 263 -29.85 -10.45 -14.58
C CYS A 263 -30.44 -11.54 -13.65
N ASN A 264 -30.11 -12.82 -13.88
CA ASN A 264 -30.60 -13.92 -13.04
C ASN A 264 -30.05 -13.84 -11.60
N GLN A 265 -28.77 -13.52 -11.42
CA GLN A 265 -28.18 -13.34 -10.10
C GLN A 265 -28.87 -12.20 -9.33
N LEU A 266 -29.11 -11.06 -9.97
CA LEU A 266 -29.81 -9.91 -9.37
C LEU A 266 -31.26 -10.23 -9.04
N LEU A 267 -31.99 -10.89 -9.94
CA LEU A 267 -33.36 -11.33 -9.69
C LEU A 267 -33.43 -12.35 -8.55
N TYR A 268 -32.49 -13.29 -8.47
CA TYR A 268 -32.39 -14.19 -7.32
C TYR A 268 -32.15 -13.41 -6.03
N GLU A 269 -31.26 -12.42 -6.02
CA GLU A 269 -30.99 -11.61 -4.84
C GLU A 269 -32.25 -10.91 -4.33
N GLU A 270 -33.07 -10.35 -5.22
CA GLU A 270 -34.29 -9.61 -4.88
C GLU A 270 -35.50 -10.50 -4.57
N THR A 271 -35.64 -11.64 -5.25
CA THR A 271 -36.87 -12.47 -5.18
C THR A 271 -36.69 -13.75 -4.36
N LYS A 272 -35.45 -14.22 -4.22
CA LYS A 272 -35.12 -15.56 -3.71
C LYS A 272 -35.79 -16.71 -4.47
N ASP A 273 -36.24 -16.47 -5.70
CA ASP A 273 -36.85 -17.50 -6.54
C ASP A 273 -35.79 -18.50 -7.03
N ASN A 274 -36.05 -19.78 -6.78
CA ASN A 274 -35.16 -20.88 -7.15
C ASN A 274 -35.02 -21.07 -8.66
N ALA A 275 -35.94 -20.55 -9.49
CA ALA A 275 -35.80 -20.56 -10.94
C ALA A 275 -34.54 -19.80 -11.37
N TYR A 276 -34.34 -18.58 -10.86
CA TYR A 276 -33.16 -17.78 -11.16
C TYR A 276 -31.88 -18.38 -10.55
N ARG A 277 -31.98 -18.91 -9.32
CA ARG A 277 -30.88 -19.66 -8.67
C ARG A 277 -30.40 -20.82 -9.54
N THR A 278 -31.34 -21.57 -10.14
CA THR A 278 -31.03 -22.72 -10.99
C THR A 278 -30.19 -22.32 -12.21
N VAL A 279 -30.46 -21.16 -12.81
CA VAL A 279 -29.68 -20.64 -13.93
C VAL A 279 -28.22 -20.37 -13.50
N VAL A 280 -28.04 -19.67 -12.37
CA VAL A 280 -26.70 -19.39 -11.80
C VAL A 280 -25.95 -20.68 -11.48
N VAL A 281 -26.61 -21.65 -10.85
CA VAL A 281 -26.00 -22.95 -10.51
C VAL A 281 -25.61 -23.74 -11.76
N ASN A 282 -26.44 -23.73 -12.80
CA ASN A 282 -26.15 -24.44 -14.04
C ASN A 282 -24.95 -23.81 -14.78
N TYR A 283 -24.82 -22.48 -14.76
CA TYR A 283 -23.65 -21.79 -15.28
C TYR A 283 -22.36 -22.28 -14.59
N PHE A 284 -22.29 -22.22 -13.26
CA PHE A 284 -21.09 -22.64 -12.54
C PHE A 284 -20.83 -24.15 -12.59
N ARG A 285 -21.87 -24.97 -12.73
CA ARG A 285 -21.68 -26.40 -13.03
C ARG A 285 -20.94 -26.59 -14.35
N SER A 286 -21.21 -25.77 -15.37
CA SER A 286 -20.47 -25.80 -16.63
C SER A 286 -19.05 -25.24 -16.48
N TRP A 287 -18.87 -24.22 -15.65
CA TRP A 287 -17.59 -23.53 -15.49
C TRP A 287 -16.60 -24.22 -14.56
N PHE A 288 -17.04 -25.11 -13.68
CA PHE A 288 -16.16 -25.82 -12.73
C PHE A 288 -15.43 -27.00 -13.39
N PRO A 289 -14.34 -27.53 -12.76
CA PRO A 289 -13.59 -28.64 -13.32
C PRO A 289 -14.48 -29.86 -13.58
N GLY A 290 -14.37 -30.44 -14.78
CA GLY A 290 -15.23 -31.53 -15.25
C GLY A 290 -16.58 -31.09 -15.83
N GLY A 291 -16.83 -29.77 -15.90
CA GLY A 291 -17.97 -29.17 -16.58
C GLY A 291 -17.78 -29.03 -18.10
N GLY A 292 -18.47 -28.04 -18.69
CA GLY A 292 -18.45 -27.76 -20.12
C GLY A 292 -17.34 -26.79 -20.57
N ILE A 293 -16.69 -26.08 -19.63
CA ILE A 293 -15.57 -25.19 -19.93
C ILE A 293 -14.25 -25.96 -19.90
N LYS A 294 -13.39 -25.70 -20.88
CA LYS A 294 -12.03 -26.28 -20.95
C LYS A 294 -11.16 -25.68 -19.85
N TYR A 295 -10.24 -26.47 -19.31
CA TYR A 295 -9.20 -25.99 -18.41
C TYR A 295 -7.84 -26.13 -19.06
N THR A 296 -6.97 -25.15 -18.84
CA THR A 296 -5.55 -25.29 -19.16
C THR A 296 -4.89 -26.33 -18.23
N PRO A 297 -3.74 -26.91 -18.60
CA PRO A 297 -2.98 -27.80 -17.73
C PRO A 297 -2.76 -27.30 -16.30
N CYS A 298 -2.60 -25.98 -16.10
CA CYS A 298 -2.39 -25.36 -14.79
C CYS A 298 -3.64 -24.78 -14.13
N GLY A 299 -4.83 -25.06 -14.65
CA GLY A 299 -6.07 -24.86 -13.90
C GLY A 299 -6.82 -23.55 -14.17
N LEU A 300 -6.46 -22.80 -15.21
CA LEU A 300 -7.28 -21.68 -15.70
C LEU A 300 -8.53 -22.22 -16.40
N ALA A 301 -9.71 -21.75 -16.00
CA ALA A 301 -10.93 -21.94 -16.75
C ALA A 301 -10.87 -21.13 -18.05
N TRP A 302 -10.69 -21.83 -19.16
CA TRP A 302 -10.35 -21.27 -20.46
C TRP A 302 -11.53 -21.44 -21.42
N ALA A 303 -12.34 -20.38 -21.56
CA ALA A 303 -13.51 -20.39 -22.43
C ALA A 303 -13.16 -20.13 -23.90
N MET A 304 -12.27 -19.18 -24.17
CA MET A 304 -11.78 -18.88 -25.52
C MET A 304 -10.41 -18.18 -25.48
N ARG A 305 -9.74 -18.13 -26.64
CA ARG A 305 -8.39 -17.58 -26.77
C ARG A 305 -8.31 -16.07 -26.58
N TRP A 306 -9.28 -15.30 -27.08
CA TRP A 306 -9.23 -13.84 -27.04
C TRP A 306 -9.74 -13.31 -25.70
N GLY A 307 -8.81 -12.84 -24.86
CA GLY A 307 -9.13 -12.43 -23.49
C GLY A 307 -9.57 -13.62 -22.65
N SER A 308 -8.73 -14.65 -22.52
CA SER A 308 -9.04 -15.81 -21.66
C SER A 308 -9.18 -15.40 -20.19
N LEU A 309 -8.31 -14.50 -19.71
CA LEU A 309 -8.30 -14.07 -18.31
C LEU A 309 -9.53 -13.22 -17.94
N ARG A 310 -10.05 -12.37 -18.84
CA ARG A 310 -11.27 -11.58 -18.55
C ARG A 310 -12.45 -12.48 -18.23
N LEU A 311 -12.60 -13.59 -18.95
CA LEU A 311 -13.75 -14.48 -18.80
C LEU A 311 -13.67 -15.27 -17.49
N ALA A 312 -12.46 -15.74 -17.14
CA ALA A 312 -12.19 -16.35 -15.86
C ALA A 312 -12.42 -15.35 -14.70
N ALA A 313 -11.93 -14.13 -14.83
CA ALA A 313 -12.08 -13.08 -13.82
C ALA A 313 -13.53 -12.62 -13.64
N ASN A 314 -14.28 -12.39 -14.74
CA ASN A 314 -15.71 -12.06 -14.70
C ASN A 314 -16.52 -13.16 -14.01
N SER A 315 -16.21 -14.42 -14.31
CA SER A 315 -16.86 -15.56 -13.68
C SER A 315 -16.46 -15.70 -12.21
N ALA A 316 -15.21 -15.44 -11.84
CA ALA A 316 -14.74 -15.42 -10.45
C ALA A 316 -15.45 -14.32 -9.65
N PHE A 317 -15.62 -13.12 -10.22
CA PHE A 317 -16.41 -12.03 -9.62
C PHE A 317 -17.85 -12.48 -9.34
N LEU A 318 -18.55 -13.03 -10.34
CA LEU A 318 -19.93 -13.50 -10.13
C LEU A 318 -20.01 -14.70 -9.19
N ALA A 319 -19.00 -15.57 -9.13
CA ALA A 319 -18.94 -16.67 -8.17
C ALA A 319 -18.92 -16.13 -6.74
N LEU A 320 -18.14 -15.07 -6.49
CA LEU A 320 -18.09 -14.39 -5.19
C LEU A 320 -19.43 -13.72 -4.85
N VAL A 321 -20.05 -13.04 -5.81
CA VAL A 321 -21.40 -12.44 -5.62
C VAL A 321 -22.46 -13.51 -5.31
N ALA A 322 -22.45 -14.63 -6.03
CA ALA A 322 -23.36 -15.75 -5.81
C ALA A 322 -23.11 -16.44 -4.47
N ALA A 323 -21.84 -16.59 -4.07
CA ALA A 323 -21.45 -17.12 -2.76
C ALA A 323 -21.98 -16.26 -1.61
N ASP A 324 -21.87 -14.94 -1.71
CA ASP A 324 -22.42 -14.00 -0.72
C ASP A 324 -23.94 -13.99 -0.70
N SER A 325 -24.57 -14.45 -1.78
CA SER A 325 -26.01 -14.70 -1.85
C SER A 325 -26.42 -16.10 -1.36
N GLY A 326 -25.48 -16.87 -0.80
CA GLY A 326 -25.71 -18.19 -0.22
C GLY A 326 -25.74 -19.34 -1.23
N ILE A 327 -25.28 -19.13 -2.47
CA ILE A 327 -25.20 -20.20 -3.47
C ILE A 327 -23.84 -20.88 -3.37
N SER A 328 -23.80 -22.11 -2.85
CA SER A 328 -22.61 -22.98 -2.86
C SER A 328 -21.32 -22.25 -2.43
N ALA A 329 -21.42 -21.49 -1.33
CA ALA A 329 -20.47 -20.43 -0.99
C ALA A 329 -19.01 -20.91 -0.97
N ASP A 330 -18.73 -22.05 -0.34
CA ASP A 330 -17.37 -22.53 -0.17
C ASP A 330 -16.72 -22.93 -1.50
N SER A 331 -17.42 -23.68 -2.36
CA SER A 331 -16.88 -24.10 -3.64
C SER A 331 -16.71 -22.93 -4.61
N TYR A 332 -17.63 -21.96 -4.58
CA TYR A 332 -17.58 -20.79 -5.44
C TYR A 332 -16.45 -19.84 -5.04
N ARG A 333 -16.28 -19.59 -3.72
CA ARG A 333 -15.18 -18.78 -3.20
C ARG A 333 -13.83 -19.43 -3.48
N LYS A 334 -13.70 -20.74 -3.21
CA LYS A 334 -12.47 -21.48 -3.49
C LYS A 334 -12.08 -21.36 -4.96
N TRP A 335 -13.01 -21.69 -5.85
CA TRP A 335 -12.73 -21.63 -7.28
C TRP A 335 -12.37 -20.22 -7.75
N ALA A 336 -13.10 -19.19 -7.30
CA ALA A 336 -12.81 -17.81 -7.63
C ALA A 336 -11.39 -17.39 -7.20
N VAL A 337 -10.98 -17.76 -5.98
CA VAL A 337 -9.62 -17.51 -5.47
C VAL A 337 -8.58 -18.21 -6.34
N GLU A 338 -8.79 -19.47 -6.72
CA GLU A 338 -7.88 -20.22 -7.59
C GLU A 338 -7.68 -19.52 -8.95
N GLN A 339 -8.76 -19.01 -9.57
CA GLN A 339 -8.67 -18.29 -10.85
C GLN A 339 -7.91 -16.96 -10.72
N ILE A 340 -8.17 -16.18 -9.67
CA ILE A 340 -7.47 -14.91 -9.43
C ILE A 340 -6.01 -15.17 -9.05
N ASN A 341 -5.73 -16.25 -8.34
CA ASN A 341 -4.38 -16.67 -8.02
C ASN A 341 -3.59 -17.04 -9.27
N TYR A 342 -4.18 -17.77 -10.20
CA TYR A 342 -3.57 -18.05 -11.49
C TYR A 342 -3.18 -16.74 -12.20
N ILE A 343 -4.11 -15.77 -12.25
CA ILE A 343 -3.88 -14.44 -12.85
C ILE A 343 -2.70 -13.71 -12.18
N LEU A 344 -2.62 -13.78 -10.84
CA LEU A 344 -1.61 -13.08 -10.05
C LEU A 344 -0.28 -13.84 -9.88
N GLY A 345 -0.10 -14.98 -10.53
CA GLY A 345 1.20 -15.66 -10.60
C GLY A 345 1.22 -17.16 -10.37
N ASP A 346 0.12 -17.80 -9.92
CA ASP A 346 0.09 -19.27 -9.75
C ASP A 346 -0.15 -19.97 -11.09
N ASN A 347 0.74 -19.71 -12.04
CA ASN A 347 0.70 -20.21 -13.42
C ASN A 347 2.08 -20.74 -13.82
N PRO A 348 2.21 -21.58 -14.85
CA PRO A 348 3.47 -22.25 -15.16
C PRO A 348 4.47 -21.31 -15.83
N HIS A 349 4.04 -20.12 -16.25
CA HIS A 349 4.90 -19.18 -16.94
C HIS A 349 5.97 -18.68 -15.97
N ASP A 350 7.23 -18.84 -16.39
CA ASP A 350 8.40 -18.43 -15.61
C ASP A 350 8.44 -19.00 -14.17
N GLY A 351 7.96 -20.26 -14.04
CA GLY A 351 8.11 -21.09 -12.86
C GLY A 351 7.15 -20.82 -11.70
N GLY A 352 5.94 -20.31 -11.93
CA GLY A 352 4.98 -20.06 -10.84
C GLY A 352 4.98 -18.65 -10.28
N CYS A 353 5.57 -17.68 -10.98
CA CYS A 353 5.81 -16.32 -10.44
C CYS A 353 5.44 -15.17 -11.40
N TYR A 354 4.73 -15.43 -12.51
CA TYR A 354 4.48 -14.44 -13.55
C TYR A 354 3.06 -13.86 -13.44
N SER A 355 2.92 -12.62 -12.97
CA SER A 355 1.62 -11.96 -12.89
C SER A 355 1.15 -11.50 -14.27
N TYR A 356 -0.11 -11.76 -14.63
CA TYR A 356 -0.74 -11.16 -15.81
C TYR A 356 -1.29 -9.76 -15.56
N GLU A 357 -1.34 -9.31 -14.30
CA GLU A 357 -1.55 -7.89 -13.96
C GLU A 357 -0.22 -7.14 -14.05
N ILE A 358 -0.18 -6.11 -14.90
CA ILE A 358 1.01 -5.31 -15.14
C ILE A 358 1.38 -4.50 -13.89
N GLY A 359 2.63 -4.62 -13.45
CA GLY A 359 3.15 -3.94 -12.26
C GLY A 359 2.86 -4.63 -10.93
N TYR A 360 2.19 -5.79 -10.93
CA TYR A 360 2.05 -6.65 -9.75
C TYR A 360 3.10 -7.78 -9.76
N GLY A 361 3.66 -8.08 -8.58
CA GLY A 361 4.74 -9.07 -8.46
C GLY A 361 6.08 -8.60 -9.03
N SER A 362 7.06 -9.50 -9.09
CA SER A 362 8.40 -9.23 -9.62
C SER A 362 8.52 -9.43 -11.14
N LYS A 363 7.55 -10.14 -11.73
CA LYS A 363 7.50 -10.52 -13.15
C LYS A 363 6.09 -10.29 -13.68
N PHE A 364 5.98 -9.54 -14.77
CA PHE A 364 4.71 -9.16 -15.40
C PHE A 364 4.93 -8.75 -16.87
N PRO A 365 3.87 -8.68 -17.71
CA PRO A 365 3.95 -8.22 -19.09
C PRO A 365 4.53 -6.81 -19.22
N ARG A 366 5.48 -6.65 -20.14
CA ARG A 366 6.15 -5.38 -20.44
C ARG A 366 5.86 -4.89 -21.84
N GLN A 367 5.23 -5.68 -22.69
CA GLN A 367 4.88 -5.34 -24.07
C GLN A 367 3.37 -5.45 -24.32
N PRO A 368 2.49 -4.90 -23.47
CA PRO A 368 1.06 -4.95 -23.75
C PRO A 368 0.75 -4.22 -25.07
N HIS A 369 -0.24 -4.74 -25.80
CA HIS A 369 -0.79 -4.13 -27.00
C HIS A 369 -1.58 -2.87 -26.62
N HIS A 370 -0.87 -1.77 -26.41
CA HIS A 370 -1.45 -0.50 -25.97
C HIS A 370 -0.69 0.68 -26.59
N ARG A 371 -1.37 1.43 -27.47
CA ARG A 371 -0.76 2.49 -28.30
C ARG A 371 -0.07 3.55 -27.46
N ALA A 372 -0.78 4.18 -26.53
CA ALA A 372 -0.22 5.27 -25.73
C ALA A 372 0.96 4.82 -24.84
N ALA A 373 0.91 3.59 -24.32
CA ALA A 373 1.96 3.08 -23.45
C ALA A 373 3.23 2.69 -24.24
N SER A 374 3.06 2.28 -25.51
CA SER A 374 4.18 2.00 -26.41
C SER A 374 4.94 3.26 -26.85
N CYS A 375 4.38 4.45 -26.62
CA CYS A 375 5.00 5.70 -27.04
C CYS A 375 6.02 6.24 -26.01
N PRO A 376 7.16 6.79 -26.45
CA PRO A 376 8.09 7.51 -25.57
C PRO A 376 7.44 8.79 -25.00
N ASN A 377 8.12 9.51 -24.11
CA ASN A 377 7.64 10.82 -23.64
C ASN A 377 7.70 11.87 -24.76
N ARG A 378 6.74 12.80 -24.78
CA ARG A 378 6.83 14.00 -25.62
C ARG A 378 8.10 14.80 -25.26
N PRO A 379 8.76 15.46 -26.25
CA PRO A 379 8.32 15.68 -27.62
C PRO A 379 8.73 14.58 -28.63
N ALA A 380 9.22 13.41 -28.19
CA ALA A 380 9.62 12.36 -29.12
C ALA A 380 8.43 11.91 -30.00
N PRO A 381 8.63 11.66 -31.30
CA PRO A 381 7.57 11.14 -32.15
C PRO A 381 7.09 9.78 -31.65
N CYS A 382 5.83 9.45 -31.96
CA CYS A 382 5.31 8.10 -31.79
C CYS A 382 4.61 7.67 -33.08
N GLY A 383 4.80 6.43 -33.51
CA GLY A 383 4.25 5.92 -34.76
C GLY A 383 4.46 4.42 -34.95
N SER A 384 4.48 3.99 -36.21
CA SER A 384 4.63 2.57 -36.57
C SER A 384 5.92 1.92 -36.06
N ALA A 385 6.99 2.69 -35.86
CA ALA A 385 8.24 2.19 -35.30
C ALA A 385 8.06 1.69 -33.85
N ASP A 386 7.27 2.41 -33.05
CA ASP A 386 6.94 2.03 -31.68
C ASP A 386 6.00 0.82 -31.63
N ALA A 387 5.05 0.75 -32.57
CA ALA A 387 4.19 -0.41 -32.75
C ALA A 387 5.00 -1.70 -32.96
N GLN A 388 6.05 -1.63 -33.78
CA GLN A 388 6.89 -2.76 -34.19
C GLN A 388 8.12 -2.97 -33.31
N SER A 389 8.29 -2.19 -32.24
CA SER A 389 9.41 -2.36 -31.32
C SER A 389 9.37 -3.74 -30.64
N HIS A 390 10.53 -4.38 -30.46
CA HIS A 390 10.60 -5.69 -29.80
C HIS A 390 10.98 -5.57 -28.30
N GLY A 391 11.13 -4.34 -27.81
CA GLY A 391 11.43 -4.05 -26.41
C GLY A 391 10.19 -3.68 -25.59
N PRO A 392 10.32 -3.57 -24.26
CA PRO A 392 9.27 -3.06 -23.37
C PRO A 392 8.62 -1.78 -23.87
N ASN A 393 7.33 -1.62 -23.57
CA ASN A 393 6.65 -0.33 -23.69
C ASN A 393 7.41 0.72 -22.86
N PRO A 394 7.70 1.92 -23.42
CA PRO A 394 8.34 3.00 -22.67
C PRO A 394 7.55 3.41 -21.42
N GLN A 395 6.22 3.31 -21.45
CA GLN A 395 5.37 3.53 -20.29
C GLN A 395 4.89 2.20 -19.72
N VAL A 396 5.01 2.05 -18.40
CA VAL A 396 4.43 0.90 -17.70
C VAL A 396 2.94 1.17 -17.47
N LEU A 397 2.09 0.32 -18.05
CA LEU A 397 0.64 0.41 -17.93
C LEU A 397 0.16 -0.30 -16.65
N THR A 398 0.58 0.21 -15.51
CA THR A 398 0.32 -0.38 -14.18
C THR A 398 -1.17 -0.66 -13.96
N GLY A 399 -1.47 -1.87 -13.49
CA GLY A 399 -2.81 -2.33 -13.17
C GLY A 399 -3.56 -2.99 -14.32
N ALA A 400 -3.08 -2.87 -15.57
CA ALA A 400 -3.77 -3.48 -16.70
C ALA A 400 -3.68 -5.01 -16.65
N LEU A 401 -4.78 -5.68 -16.96
CA LEU A 401 -4.85 -7.13 -17.16
C LEU A 401 -4.75 -7.43 -18.66
N VAL A 402 -3.74 -8.20 -19.04
CA VAL A 402 -3.57 -8.68 -20.43
C VAL A 402 -4.58 -9.77 -20.78
N GLY A 403 -4.78 -10.01 -22.07
CA GLY A 403 -5.70 -11.03 -22.59
C GLY A 403 -5.45 -12.44 -22.04
N GLY A 404 -4.19 -12.80 -21.83
CA GLY A 404 -3.80 -14.04 -21.13
C GLY A 404 -3.24 -15.14 -22.01
N PRO A 405 -3.01 -16.34 -21.45
CA PRO A 405 -2.39 -17.45 -22.18
C PRO A 405 -3.35 -18.17 -23.13
N ASP A 406 -2.77 -18.99 -24.00
CA ASP A 406 -3.50 -19.97 -24.79
C ASP A 406 -4.00 -21.16 -23.94
N ASP A 407 -4.63 -22.14 -24.59
CA ASP A 407 -5.27 -23.28 -23.93
C ASP A 407 -4.29 -24.30 -23.33
N SER A 408 -3.00 -24.08 -23.51
CA SER A 408 -1.89 -24.91 -23.06
C SER A 408 -0.97 -24.14 -22.09
N ASP A 409 -1.47 -23.05 -21.52
CA ASP A 409 -0.76 -22.12 -20.63
C ASP A 409 0.41 -21.36 -21.29
N HIS A 410 0.55 -21.37 -22.62
CA HIS A 410 1.60 -20.59 -23.27
C HIS A 410 1.18 -19.13 -23.39
N TYR A 411 2.10 -18.26 -22.99
CA TYR A 411 1.97 -16.82 -23.11
C TYR A 411 3.27 -16.24 -23.67
N ALA A 412 3.16 -15.30 -24.59
CA ALA A 412 4.30 -14.57 -25.11
C ALA A 412 4.02 -13.07 -24.93
N ASP A 413 4.91 -12.36 -24.24
CA ASP A 413 4.79 -10.92 -24.00
C ASP A 413 5.18 -10.12 -25.26
N LEU A 414 4.25 -10.03 -26.21
CA LEU A 414 4.46 -9.50 -27.56
C LEU A 414 3.40 -8.46 -27.91
N ARG A 415 3.84 -7.21 -28.11
CA ARG A 415 2.94 -6.11 -28.49
C ARG A 415 2.18 -6.38 -29.77
N SER A 416 2.76 -7.11 -30.72
CA SER A 416 2.10 -7.46 -31.98
C SER A 416 0.97 -8.48 -31.80
N ASP A 417 0.91 -9.21 -30.68
CA ASP A 417 -0.16 -10.16 -30.37
C ASP A 417 -1.28 -9.45 -29.61
N TYR A 418 -2.17 -8.80 -30.36
CA TYR A 418 -3.37 -8.17 -29.84
C TYR A 418 -4.42 -9.16 -29.31
N VAL A 419 -4.20 -10.48 -29.38
CA VAL A 419 -5.14 -11.47 -28.82
C VAL A 419 -4.78 -11.79 -27.37
N LEU A 420 -3.49 -12.02 -27.11
CA LEU A 420 -3.00 -12.41 -25.78
C LEU A 420 -2.50 -11.22 -24.95
N ASN A 421 -2.03 -10.14 -25.59
CA ASN A 421 -1.41 -8.98 -24.92
C ASN A 421 -2.27 -7.71 -24.93
N GLU A 422 -3.47 -7.76 -25.52
CA GLU A 422 -4.43 -6.66 -25.41
C GLU A 422 -4.88 -6.48 -23.97
N VAL A 423 -5.11 -5.23 -23.61
CA VAL A 423 -5.58 -4.76 -22.32
C VAL A 423 -6.83 -3.94 -22.60
N ALA A 424 -7.90 -4.11 -21.84
CA ALA A 424 -9.15 -3.38 -22.07
C ALA A 424 -9.92 -3.14 -20.78
N CYS A 425 -10.80 -2.13 -20.80
CA CYS A 425 -11.61 -1.74 -19.65
C CYS A 425 -12.43 -2.91 -19.09
N ASP A 426 -13.02 -3.72 -19.97
CA ASP A 426 -13.81 -4.89 -19.62
C ASP A 426 -12.94 -6.02 -19.06
N TYR A 427 -11.68 -6.14 -19.50
CA TYR A 427 -10.75 -7.16 -19.01
C TYR A 427 -10.47 -6.97 -17.52
N ASN A 428 -10.26 -5.71 -17.13
CA ASN A 428 -9.98 -5.33 -15.76
C ASN A 428 -11.20 -5.38 -14.83
N SER A 429 -12.42 -5.21 -15.34
CA SER A 429 -13.59 -4.92 -14.48
C SER A 429 -13.96 -6.07 -13.55
N GLY A 430 -14.13 -7.29 -14.08
CA GLY A 430 -14.38 -8.48 -13.27
C GLY A 430 -13.18 -8.88 -12.42
N PHE A 431 -11.96 -8.64 -12.90
CA PHE A 431 -10.75 -8.88 -12.11
C PHE A 431 -10.68 -7.98 -10.88
N GLN A 432 -10.86 -6.67 -11.06
CA GLN A 432 -10.94 -5.71 -9.96
C GLN A 432 -12.10 -6.05 -9.01
N GLY A 433 -13.25 -6.46 -9.55
CA GLY A 433 -14.39 -6.91 -8.75
C GLY A 433 -14.06 -8.13 -7.91
N ALA A 434 -13.43 -9.15 -8.50
CA ALA A 434 -13.03 -10.36 -7.81
C ALA A 434 -11.95 -10.09 -6.74
N LEU A 435 -10.98 -9.21 -7.02
CA LEU A 435 -10.00 -8.74 -6.04
C LEU A 435 -10.69 -8.10 -4.82
N ALA A 436 -11.65 -7.20 -5.04
CA ALA A 436 -12.42 -6.59 -3.96
C ALA A 436 -13.21 -7.65 -3.17
N GLY A 437 -13.86 -8.60 -3.85
CA GLY A 437 -14.54 -9.72 -3.20
C GLY A 437 -13.61 -10.57 -2.34
N ILE A 438 -12.39 -10.89 -2.81
CA ILE A 438 -11.40 -11.65 -2.04
C ILE A 438 -10.91 -10.85 -0.82
N VAL A 439 -10.63 -9.55 -0.98
CA VAL A 439 -10.27 -8.67 0.15
C VAL A 439 -11.41 -8.61 1.18
N HIS A 440 -12.67 -8.55 0.73
CA HIS A 440 -13.84 -8.64 1.61
C HIS A 440 -13.92 -9.98 2.34
N LEU A 441 -13.68 -11.11 1.66
CA LEU A 441 -13.62 -12.43 2.31
C LEU A 441 -12.55 -12.50 3.39
N GLN A 442 -11.39 -11.86 3.17
CA GLN A 442 -10.32 -11.79 4.18
C GLN A 442 -10.74 -10.97 5.41
N LEU A 443 -11.65 -10.01 5.26
CA LEU A 443 -12.24 -9.24 6.37
C LEU A 443 -13.29 -10.07 7.11
N THR A 444 -14.25 -10.66 6.40
CA THR A 444 -15.37 -11.40 7.02
C THR A 444 -14.95 -12.72 7.65
N SER A 445 -13.93 -13.40 7.13
CA SER A 445 -13.35 -14.60 7.76
C SER A 445 -12.69 -14.29 9.10
N LYS A 446 -12.17 -13.07 9.29
CA LYS A 446 -11.69 -12.59 10.59
C LYS A 446 -12.85 -12.25 11.53
N SER A 447 -13.94 -11.67 11.00
CA SER A 447 -15.15 -11.34 11.77
C SER A 447 -15.93 -12.58 12.25
N ILE A 448 -16.00 -13.66 11.46
CA ILE A 448 -16.63 -14.93 11.86
C ILE A 448 -15.80 -15.63 12.95
N LYS A 449 -14.46 -15.57 12.87
CA LYS A 449 -13.59 -16.05 13.96
C LYS A 449 -13.82 -15.27 15.26
N MET A 450 -14.05 -13.95 15.20
CA MET A 450 -14.42 -13.13 16.35
C MET A 450 -15.83 -13.46 16.91
N LEU A 451 -16.81 -13.71 16.05
CA LEU A 451 -18.19 -14.05 16.47
C LEU A 451 -18.30 -15.46 17.06
N LEU A 452 -17.56 -16.45 16.53
CA LEU A 452 -17.50 -17.80 17.12
C LEU A 452 -16.77 -17.82 18.47
N GLN A 453 -15.80 -16.91 18.68
CA GLN A 453 -15.15 -16.69 19.98
C GLN A 453 -16.09 -16.00 20.98
N ALA A 454 -16.99 -15.12 20.52
CA ALA A 454 -17.97 -14.45 21.37
C ALA A 454 -19.12 -15.36 21.87
N PHE A 455 -19.39 -16.49 21.21
CA PHE A 455 -20.47 -17.42 21.57
C PHE A 455 -20.03 -18.75 22.22
N GLY A 456 -18.76 -18.89 22.62
CA GLY A 456 -18.32 -19.96 23.53
C GLY A 456 -18.44 -21.40 23.00
N ILE A 457 -18.46 -21.62 21.68
CA ILE A 457 -18.39 -22.97 21.11
C ILE A 457 -16.92 -23.37 20.96
N LEU A 458 -16.40 -23.99 22.02
CA LEU A 458 -15.03 -24.55 22.06
C LEU A 458 -14.98 -25.84 21.22
N VAL A 459 -14.46 -25.77 19.99
CA VAL A 459 -14.02 -26.99 19.26
C VAL A 459 -12.54 -27.19 19.56
N LEU A 460 -12.26 -28.13 20.47
CA LEU A 460 -10.94 -28.70 20.71
C LEU A 460 -10.48 -29.46 19.47
N GLY A 461 -9.55 -28.88 18.72
CA GLY A 461 -8.89 -29.49 17.57
C GLY A 461 -7.66 -28.68 17.18
N CYS A 462 -6.50 -29.10 17.67
CA CYS A 462 -5.22 -28.41 17.53
C CYS A 462 -4.65 -28.62 16.11
N VAL A 463 -4.75 -27.60 15.25
CA VAL A 463 -3.84 -27.37 14.11
C VAL A 463 -3.56 -25.88 14.05
N THR A 464 -2.39 -25.47 14.52
CA THR A 464 -1.90 -24.09 14.46
C THR A 464 -1.31 -23.82 13.07
N VAL A 465 -2.09 -23.21 12.17
CA VAL A 465 -1.57 -22.58 10.95
C VAL A 465 -1.01 -21.21 11.34
N HIS A 466 0.32 -21.07 11.38
CA HIS A 466 0.96 -19.76 11.55
C HIS A 466 0.79 -18.94 10.27
N SER A 467 0.12 -17.79 10.35
CA SER A 467 0.14 -16.77 9.29
C SER A 467 1.55 -16.21 9.14
N ALA A 468 2.07 -16.10 7.92
CA ALA A 468 3.30 -15.34 7.67
C ALA A 468 3.16 -13.88 8.17
N LYS A 469 4.22 -13.33 8.77
CA LYS A 469 4.26 -11.93 9.27
C LYS A 469 4.31 -10.93 8.11
N ASP A 470 3.65 -9.79 8.28
CA ASP A 470 3.53 -8.72 7.30
C ASP A 470 4.48 -7.56 7.63
N TYR A 471 5.77 -7.74 7.31
CA TYR A 471 6.79 -6.74 7.62
C TYR A 471 6.61 -5.41 6.86
N ALA A 472 5.94 -5.43 5.69
CA ALA A 472 5.65 -4.22 4.93
C ALA A 472 4.61 -3.35 5.65
N SER A 473 3.58 -3.96 6.24
CA SER A 473 2.60 -3.26 7.10
C SER A 473 3.22 -2.71 8.38
N ALA A 474 4.13 -3.46 9.03
CA ALA A 474 4.91 -2.96 10.17
C ALA A 474 5.78 -1.76 9.77
N LEU A 475 6.49 -1.84 8.63
CA LEU A 475 7.32 -0.74 8.12
C LEU A 475 6.50 0.54 7.90
N GLY A 476 5.31 0.42 7.29
CA GLY A 476 4.41 1.56 7.09
C GLY A 476 3.87 2.15 8.40
N LYS A 477 3.59 1.34 9.42
CA LYS A 477 3.16 1.81 10.74
C LYS A 477 4.28 2.57 11.45
N SER A 478 5.50 2.06 11.41
CA SER A 478 6.66 2.73 11.98
C SER A 478 6.88 4.16 11.42
N ILE A 479 6.50 4.45 10.17
CA ILE A 479 6.50 5.83 9.63
C ILE A 479 5.50 6.72 10.37
N LEU A 480 4.29 6.21 10.63
CA LEU A 480 3.23 6.97 11.32
C LEU A 480 3.64 7.36 12.75
N PHE A 481 4.48 6.57 13.41
CA PHE A 481 5.03 6.95 14.71
C PHE A 481 5.87 8.24 14.61
N TYR A 482 6.78 8.34 13.63
CA TYR A 482 7.56 9.57 13.43
C TYR A 482 6.68 10.77 13.07
N ASP A 483 5.59 10.56 12.34
CA ASP A 483 4.60 11.60 12.08
C ASP A 483 3.91 12.06 13.37
N ALA A 484 3.68 11.14 14.30
CA ALA A 484 3.13 11.44 15.63
C ALA A 484 4.12 12.16 16.54
N GLN A 485 5.43 12.16 16.22
CA GLN A 485 6.46 12.90 16.95
C GLN A 485 6.73 14.32 16.39
N ARG A 486 6.15 14.72 15.26
CA ARG A 486 6.42 16.02 14.62
C ARG A 486 6.12 17.20 15.56
N SER A 487 7.07 18.12 15.74
CA SER A 487 6.92 19.40 16.43
C SER A 487 6.86 20.55 15.40
N GLY A 488 6.26 21.69 15.76
CA GLY A 488 6.09 22.84 14.87
C GLY A 488 4.74 22.85 14.14
N PRO A 489 4.60 23.67 13.08
CA PRO A 489 3.39 23.71 12.28
C PRO A 489 3.28 22.44 11.43
N LEU A 490 2.19 21.68 11.59
CA LEU A 490 1.96 20.44 10.88
C LEU A 490 1.40 20.72 9.48
N PRO A 491 1.75 19.91 8.47
CA PRO A 491 1.23 20.11 7.13
C PRO A 491 -0.26 19.72 7.05
N ALA A 492 -1.01 20.30 6.12
CA ALA A 492 -2.45 20.05 5.98
C ALA A 492 -2.79 18.57 5.69
N ASN A 493 -1.84 17.80 5.15
CA ASN A 493 -1.95 16.37 4.89
C ASN A 493 -1.32 15.50 6.01
N ASN A 494 -1.11 16.03 7.22
CA ASN A 494 -0.58 15.27 8.34
C ASN A 494 -1.42 14.01 8.59
N PRO A 495 -0.82 12.79 8.60
CA PRO A 495 -1.59 11.55 8.71
C PRO A 495 -2.06 11.26 10.14
N ILE A 496 -1.65 12.06 11.12
CA ILE A 496 -1.98 11.88 12.54
C ILE A 496 -3.04 12.91 12.95
N PRO A 497 -4.35 12.58 12.87
CA PRO A 497 -5.43 13.57 12.97
C PRO A 497 -5.60 14.17 14.36
N TRP A 498 -5.02 13.54 15.39
CA TRP A 498 -5.10 13.98 16.78
C TRP A 498 -3.92 14.87 17.21
N ARG A 499 -2.92 15.06 16.34
CA ARG A 499 -1.82 16.02 16.55
C ARG A 499 -2.16 17.36 15.91
N GLY A 500 -1.76 18.45 16.56
CA GLY A 500 -1.86 19.81 16.03
C GLY A 500 -0.54 20.58 16.09
N ASP A 501 -0.59 21.82 15.62
CA ASP A 501 0.54 22.75 15.63
C ASP A 501 1.02 23.01 17.07
N SER A 502 2.30 22.79 17.34
CA SER A 502 2.87 22.90 18.69
C SER A 502 4.26 23.54 18.69
N ALA A 503 4.68 24.05 19.85
CA ALA A 503 6.02 24.64 20.05
C ALA A 503 6.42 25.69 18.99
N LEU A 504 5.46 26.50 18.55
CA LEU A 504 5.62 27.49 17.47
C LEU A 504 6.57 28.66 17.81
N HIS A 505 6.99 28.76 19.06
CA HIS A 505 7.87 29.80 19.58
C HIS A 505 9.26 29.27 19.97
N ASP A 506 9.57 28.00 19.66
CA ASP A 506 10.91 27.45 19.81
C ASP A 506 11.93 28.29 19.02
N CYS A 507 13.15 28.46 19.54
CA CYS A 507 14.21 29.18 18.82
C CYS A 507 14.54 28.53 17.45
N VAL A 508 14.25 27.22 17.32
CA VAL A 508 14.30 26.47 16.07
C VAL A 508 13.02 25.66 15.99
N VAL A 509 12.06 26.07 15.15
CA VAL A 509 10.76 25.40 14.98
C VAL A 509 10.86 24.20 14.02
N GLY A 510 10.15 23.12 14.33
CA GLY A 510 10.17 21.86 13.57
C GLY A 510 10.82 20.71 14.35
N GLY A 511 11.19 19.64 13.64
CA GLY A 511 11.87 18.47 14.22
C GLY A 511 10.92 17.53 14.94
N TRP A 512 11.47 16.53 15.62
CA TRP A 512 10.69 15.58 16.40
C TRP A 512 10.81 15.82 17.89
N TYR A 513 9.72 15.61 18.62
CA TYR A 513 9.82 15.31 20.04
C TYR A 513 10.47 13.94 20.23
N ASP A 514 11.28 13.81 21.27
CA ASP A 514 12.18 12.68 21.43
C ASP A 514 11.45 11.37 21.78
N ALA A 515 10.63 11.42 22.84
CA ALA A 515 9.99 10.23 23.39
C ALA A 515 8.51 10.50 23.72
N GLY A 516 8.11 10.17 24.95
CA GLY A 516 6.82 10.55 25.51
C GLY A 516 6.73 12.01 25.95
N ASP A 517 7.82 12.75 25.88
CA ASP A 517 8.00 14.14 26.27
C ASP A 517 7.95 15.10 25.08
N HIS A 518 8.21 16.39 25.33
CA HIS A 518 8.20 17.41 24.29
C HIS A 518 9.56 18.12 24.16
N VAL A 519 10.62 17.57 24.74
CA VAL A 519 11.99 18.04 24.52
C VAL A 519 12.45 17.58 23.13
N LYS A 520 13.25 18.42 22.48
CA LYS A 520 13.90 18.09 21.21
C LYS A 520 15.38 17.90 21.47
N PHE A 521 15.78 16.67 21.71
CA PHE A 521 17.18 16.30 21.91
C PHE A 521 17.86 16.03 20.56
N GLY A 522 18.92 16.78 20.27
CA GLY A 522 19.59 16.75 18.96
C GLY A 522 20.33 15.45 18.68
N LEU A 523 21.02 14.88 19.68
CA LEU A 523 21.80 13.65 19.51
C LEU A 523 20.92 12.43 19.19
N PRO A 524 19.90 12.06 19.99
CA PRO A 524 19.02 10.95 19.66
C PRO A 524 18.20 11.20 18.38
N MET A 525 17.77 12.44 18.10
CA MET A 525 17.10 12.77 16.83
C MET A 525 18.02 12.56 15.62
N ALA A 526 19.29 12.96 15.72
CA ALA A 526 20.27 12.77 14.64
C ALA A 526 20.62 11.29 14.48
N ALA A 527 20.88 10.56 15.57
CA ALA A 527 21.13 9.12 15.53
C ALA A 527 19.96 8.33 14.92
N THR A 528 18.73 8.71 15.26
CA THR A 528 17.50 8.18 14.65
C THR A 528 17.49 8.42 13.14
N ALA A 529 17.63 9.69 12.73
CA ALA A 529 17.58 10.07 11.31
C ALA A 529 18.69 9.40 10.49
N ASN A 530 19.87 9.17 11.08
CA ASN A 530 20.97 8.49 10.43
C ASN A 530 20.60 7.03 10.08
N ILE A 531 20.12 6.25 11.04
CA ILE A 531 19.70 4.85 10.79
C ILE A 531 18.56 4.79 9.75
N LEU A 532 17.58 5.68 9.86
CA LEU A 532 16.47 5.77 8.91
C LEU A 532 16.98 6.06 7.48
N LEU A 533 17.83 7.08 7.32
CA LEU A 533 18.45 7.41 6.04
C LEU A 533 19.36 6.31 5.53
N TRP A 534 20.07 5.60 6.41
CA TRP A 534 20.95 4.49 6.03
C TRP A 534 20.13 3.32 5.49
N SER A 535 19.03 2.98 6.15
CA SER A 535 18.12 1.96 5.64
C SER A 535 17.49 2.36 4.30
N LEU A 536 17.12 3.64 4.10
CA LEU A 536 16.62 4.14 2.81
C LEU A 536 17.69 4.10 1.72
N TYR A 537 18.92 4.51 2.05
CA TYR A 537 20.07 4.44 1.14
C TYR A 537 20.38 2.99 0.72
N LYS A 538 20.37 2.05 1.67
CA LYS A 538 20.74 0.66 1.41
C LYS A 538 19.63 -0.16 0.78
N TRP A 539 18.38 0.07 1.20
CA TRP A 539 17.21 -0.76 0.86
C TRP A 539 16.03 0.08 0.36
N LYS A 540 16.29 1.05 -0.54
CA LYS A 540 15.25 1.85 -1.19
C LYS A 540 14.13 1.00 -1.81
N ASP A 541 14.47 -0.17 -2.35
CA ASP A 541 13.50 -1.09 -2.94
C ASP A 541 12.52 -1.68 -1.92
N ALA A 542 12.91 -1.81 -0.65
CA ALA A 542 11.99 -2.23 0.41
C ALA A 542 10.84 -1.24 0.58
N TYR A 543 11.16 0.06 0.60
CA TYR A 543 10.17 1.13 0.68
C TYR A 543 9.28 1.20 -0.56
N GLN A 544 9.83 0.90 -1.74
CA GLN A 544 9.04 0.79 -2.97
C GLN A 544 8.06 -0.39 -2.91
N ARG A 545 8.53 -1.56 -2.46
CA ARG A 545 7.71 -2.77 -2.30
C ARG A 545 6.60 -2.61 -1.26
N ALA A 546 6.90 -1.93 -0.16
CA ALA A 546 5.93 -1.61 0.88
C ALA A 546 4.98 -0.46 0.49
N ASN A 547 5.17 0.16 -0.68
CA ASN A 547 4.45 1.37 -1.11
C ASN A 547 4.55 2.54 -0.12
N GLN A 548 5.73 2.71 0.49
CA GLN A 548 6.01 3.71 1.52
C GLN A 548 7.11 4.71 1.11
N LEU A 549 7.68 4.61 -0.09
CA LEU A 549 8.85 5.42 -0.48
C LEU A 549 8.58 6.93 -0.39
N ASN A 550 7.41 7.40 -0.81
CA ASN A 550 7.09 8.83 -0.76
C ASN A 550 6.86 9.31 0.67
N GLN A 551 6.17 8.52 1.49
CA GLN A 551 5.93 8.77 2.90
C GLN A 551 7.25 8.78 3.68
N MET A 552 8.17 7.87 3.37
CA MET A 552 9.51 7.83 3.93
C MET A 552 10.29 9.13 3.60
N TYR A 553 10.23 9.59 2.35
CA TYR A 553 10.86 10.87 1.97
C TYR A 553 10.22 12.07 2.66
N ASP A 554 8.90 12.10 2.85
CA ASP A 554 8.22 13.17 3.58
C ASP A 554 8.63 13.19 5.06
N MET A 555 8.54 12.03 5.71
CA MET A 555 8.88 11.84 7.12
C MET A 555 10.35 12.23 7.38
N ILE A 556 11.30 11.74 6.58
CA ILE A 556 12.73 11.98 6.84
C ILE A 556 13.18 13.41 6.51
N LYS A 557 12.42 14.13 5.68
CA LYS A 557 12.67 15.56 5.42
C LYS A 557 12.46 16.41 6.68
N TRP A 558 11.58 15.98 7.58
CA TRP A 558 11.22 16.71 8.79
C TRP A 558 12.41 17.02 9.73
N PRO A 559 13.22 16.03 10.16
CA PRO A 559 14.42 16.31 10.96
C PRO A 559 15.51 17.00 10.14
N LEU A 560 15.64 16.73 8.84
CA LEU A 560 16.64 17.39 7.98
C LEU A 560 16.40 18.90 7.89
N ASP A 561 15.15 19.32 7.69
CA ASP A 561 14.75 20.74 7.70
C ASP A 561 15.00 21.39 9.06
N TYR A 562 14.80 20.64 10.15
CA TYR A 562 15.10 21.12 11.49
C TYR A 562 16.60 21.35 11.68
N PHE A 563 17.45 20.40 11.32
CA PHE A 563 18.91 20.53 11.45
C PHE A 563 19.51 21.64 10.59
N LEU A 564 18.96 21.84 9.39
CA LEU A 564 19.33 22.99 8.53
C LEU A 564 19.04 24.33 9.22
N LYS A 565 17.94 24.44 9.99
CA LYS A 565 17.61 25.65 10.76
C LYS A 565 18.45 25.76 12.05
N ALA A 566 18.81 24.63 12.65
CA ALA A 566 19.56 24.60 13.90
C ALA A 566 21.04 24.99 13.75
N TRP A 567 21.61 24.85 12.54
CA TRP A 567 22.99 25.22 12.24
C TRP A 567 23.13 26.65 11.70
N ASN A 568 23.88 27.50 12.42
CA ASN A 568 24.28 28.82 11.95
C ASN A 568 25.80 28.87 11.66
N PRO A 569 26.21 28.68 10.39
CA PRO A 569 27.63 28.64 10.03
C PRO A 569 28.34 29.99 10.22
N SER A 570 27.63 31.12 10.14
CA SER A 570 28.24 32.46 10.29
C SER A 570 28.66 32.76 11.72
N LYS A 571 27.94 32.19 12.70
CA LYS A 571 28.23 32.32 14.13
C LYS A 571 28.99 31.12 14.69
N GLN A 572 29.13 30.05 13.90
CA GLN A 572 29.60 28.74 14.37
C GLN A 572 28.82 28.26 15.60
N GLU A 573 27.49 28.35 15.51
CA GLU A 573 26.55 28.00 16.57
C GLU A 573 25.58 26.92 16.09
N PHE A 574 25.49 25.81 16.82
CA PHE A 574 24.56 24.71 16.53
C PHE A 574 23.59 24.48 17.69
N THR A 575 22.29 24.69 17.47
CA THR A 575 21.26 24.41 18.48
C THR A 575 21.02 22.91 18.57
N PHE A 576 21.48 22.29 19.66
CA PHE A 576 21.39 20.85 19.85
C PHE A 576 20.28 20.42 20.81
N GLN A 577 19.64 21.34 21.52
CA GLN A 577 18.51 21.02 22.40
C GLN A 577 17.53 22.19 22.43
N VAL A 578 16.23 21.88 22.40
CA VAL A 578 15.15 22.84 22.65
C VAL A 578 14.19 22.27 23.68
N GLY A 579 13.96 23.02 24.75
CA GLY A 579 13.23 22.58 25.93
C GLY A 579 14.16 22.33 27.13
N ASP A 580 13.69 22.72 28.31
CA ASP A 580 14.31 22.33 29.57
C ASP A 580 13.67 21.04 30.06
N GLU A 581 14.50 20.05 30.38
CA GLU A 581 14.08 18.70 30.74
C GLU A 581 13.18 18.69 31.97
N THR A 582 13.54 19.47 32.99
CA THR A 582 12.78 19.51 34.25
C THR A 582 11.43 20.19 34.04
N LEU A 583 11.39 21.33 33.33
CA LEU A 583 10.14 22.03 33.06
C LEU A 583 9.20 21.23 32.16
N ASP A 584 9.75 20.57 31.14
CA ASP A 584 8.99 19.72 30.23
C ASP A 584 8.47 18.47 30.94
N HIS A 585 9.31 17.81 31.74
CA HIS A 585 8.93 16.58 32.41
C HIS A 585 7.95 16.79 33.57
N ASN A 586 7.97 17.98 34.20
CA ASN A 586 6.97 18.43 35.17
C ASN A 586 5.62 18.82 34.53
N PHE A 587 5.52 18.77 33.21
CA PHE A 587 4.28 18.93 32.48
C PHE A 587 3.80 17.58 31.94
N TRP A 588 2.51 17.30 32.13
CA TRP A 588 1.83 16.22 31.42
C TRP A 588 0.65 16.81 30.66
N GLY A 589 0.68 16.73 29.34
CA GLY A 589 -0.37 17.29 28.51
C GLY A 589 -0.04 17.27 27.03
N ARG A 590 -0.97 17.81 26.24
CA ARG A 590 -0.82 17.99 24.79
C ARG A 590 0.34 18.95 24.48
N PRO A 591 1.17 18.68 23.46
CA PRO A 591 2.25 19.59 23.09
C PRO A 591 1.72 20.97 22.65
N GLU A 592 0.49 21.03 22.13
CA GLU A 592 -0.20 22.25 21.74
C GLU A 592 -0.64 23.12 22.95
N ASP A 593 -0.56 22.59 24.16
CA ASP A 593 -0.98 23.25 25.41
C ASP A 593 0.22 23.65 26.29
N MET A 594 1.46 23.48 25.82
CA MET A 594 2.67 23.87 26.54
C MET A 594 2.74 25.40 26.78
N THR A 595 2.99 25.79 28.03
CA THR A 595 3.15 27.20 28.42
C THR A 595 4.46 27.51 29.15
N MET A 596 5.26 26.48 29.47
CA MET A 596 6.55 26.65 30.13
C MET A 596 7.59 27.25 29.19
N SER A 597 8.66 27.80 29.77
CA SER A 597 9.83 28.22 28.99
C SER A 597 10.49 27.02 28.32
N ARG A 598 10.83 27.16 27.03
CA ARG A 598 11.52 26.13 26.24
C ARG A 598 12.87 26.68 25.75
N PRO A 599 13.88 26.77 26.65
CA PRO A 599 15.18 27.34 26.31
C PRO A 599 15.93 26.49 25.30
N CYS A 600 16.91 27.09 24.65
CA CYS A 600 17.75 26.42 23.67
C CYS A 600 19.19 26.29 24.16
N ARG A 601 19.78 25.13 23.94
CA ARG A 601 21.21 24.88 24.21
C ARG A 601 21.96 24.81 22.89
N VAL A 602 23.11 25.47 22.87
CA VAL A 602 23.88 25.71 21.65
C VAL A 602 25.31 25.24 21.87
N ALA A 603 25.84 24.49 20.91
CA ALA A 603 27.26 24.21 20.78
C ALA A 603 27.92 25.37 20.01
N SER A 604 29.06 25.83 20.49
CA SER A 604 29.83 26.95 19.91
C SER A 604 31.33 26.69 20.03
N VAL A 605 32.15 27.61 19.51
CA VAL A 605 33.61 27.54 19.66
C VAL A 605 34.06 27.47 21.14
N ALA A 606 33.37 28.19 22.03
CA ALA A 606 33.70 28.22 23.45
C ALA A 606 33.13 27.00 24.22
N HIS A 607 32.04 26.42 23.71
CA HIS A 607 31.35 25.27 24.30
C HIS A 607 31.09 24.25 23.20
N PRO A 608 32.09 23.44 22.81
CA PRO A 608 31.99 22.54 21.68
C PRO A 608 30.97 21.42 21.89
N GLY A 609 30.59 20.75 20.80
CA GLY A 609 29.65 19.63 20.78
C GLY A 609 29.86 18.77 19.55
N SER A 610 31.06 18.21 19.42
CA SER A 610 31.54 17.43 18.28
C SER A 610 30.77 16.13 18.06
N ASP A 611 30.26 15.54 19.13
CA ASP A 611 29.36 14.39 19.11
C ASP A 611 28.09 14.71 18.32
N VAL A 612 27.25 15.61 18.82
CA VAL A 612 25.97 15.95 18.21
C VAL A 612 26.11 16.68 16.88
N ALA A 613 27.13 17.53 16.73
CA ALA A 613 27.42 18.19 15.46
C ALA A 613 27.97 17.21 14.42
N GLY A 614 28.79 16.24 14.84
CA GLY A 614 29.29 15.16 13.99
C GLY A 614 28.15 14.29 13.49
N GLU A 615 27.30 13.80 14.38
CA GLU A 615 26.14 12.98 14.01
C GLU A 615 25.19 13.73 13.08
N THR A 616 24.91 15.01 13.37
CA THR A 616 24.06 15.83 12.50
C THR A 616 24.70 16.05 11.12
N ALA A 617 26.03 16.21 11.05
CA ALA A 617 26.73 16.27 9.78
C ALA A 617 26.64 14.96 8.99
N ALA A 618 26.71 13.80 9.67
CA ALA A 618 26.48 12.50 9.05
C ALA A 618 25.07 12.41 8.43
N VAL A 619 24.05 12.81 9.19
CA VAL A 619 22.63 12.85 8.77
C VAL A 619 22.43 13.73 7.55
N LEU A 620 22.97 14.95 7.56
CA LEU A 620 22.87 15.88 6.43
C LEU A 620 23.63 15.35 5.20
N ALA A 621 24.78 14.70 5.40
CA ALA A 621 25.55 14.10 4.30
C ALA A 621 24.80 12.95 3.63
N ILE A 622 24.26 11.99 4.40
CA ILE A 622 23.46 10.89 3.82
C ILE A 622 22.13 11.40 3.27
N GLY A 623 21.51 12.39 3.91
CA GLY A 623 20.36 13.14 3.40
C GLY A 623 20.62 13.69 1.99
N SER A 624 21.79 14.30 1.78
CA SER A 624 22.16 14.82 0.45
C SER A 624 22.19 13.71 -0.60
N ILE A 625 22.73 12.54 -0.26
CA ILE A 625 22.79 11.40 -1.17
C ILE A 625 21.39 10.92 -1.54
N VAL A 626 20.51 10.69 -0.56
CA VAL A 626 19.18 10.13 -0.84
C VAL A 626 18.24 11.11 -1.55
N PHE A 627 18.37 12.42 -1.30
CA PHE A 627 17.58 13.44 -1.98
C PHE A 627 18.13 13.77 -3.38
N LYS A 628 19.43 13.62 -3.60
CA LYS A 628 20.01 13.59 -4.96
C LYS A 628 19.42 12.43 -5.76
N ASP A 629 19.39 11.23 -5.17
CA ASP A 629 18.80 10.03 -5.78
C ASP A 629 17.26 10.14 -5.97
N LYS A 630 16.58 10.95 -5.16
CA LYS A 630 15.17 11.32 -5.37
C LYS A 630 14.97 12.28 -6.58
N GLY A 631 16.02 12.97 -7.01
CA GLY A 631 15.97 14.01 -8.05
C GLY A 631 15.84 15.44 -7.53
N ASP A 632 15.92 15.67 -6.21
CA ASP A 632 15.89 17.00 -5.60
C ASP A 632 17.31 17.57 -5.40
N GLN A 633 17.90 18.01 -6.51
CA GLN A 633 19.28 18.48 -6.54
C GLN A 633 19.50 19.74 -5.68
N ALA A 634 18.50 20.64 -5.63
CA ALA A 634 18.60 21.88 -4.87
C ALA A 634 18.67 21.60 -3.37
N TYR A 635 17.77 20.77 -2.87
CA TYR A 635 17.76 20.39 -1.46
C TYR A 635 18.99 19.53 -1.10
N SER A 636 19.39 18.61 -1.98
CA SER A 636 20.64 17.86 -1.83
C SER A 636 21.86 18.79 -1.63
N ASN A 637 22.00 19.83 -2.45
CA ASN A 637 23.13 20.76 -2.36
C ASN A 637 23.12 21.55 -1.05
N GLN A 638 21.93 21.96 -0.60
CA GLN A 638 21.74 22.64 0.67
C GLN A 638 22.17 21.76 1.85
N LEU A 639 21.72 20.50 1.86
CA LEU A 639 22.11 19.51 2.87
C LEU A 639 23.62 19.28 2.90
N LEU A 640 24.24 19.07 1.73
CA LEU A 640 25.67 18.80 1.63
C LEU A 640 26.51 19.99 2.14
N THR A 641 26.14 21.21 1.75
CA THR A 641 26.83 22.44 2.20
C THR A 641 26.78 22.60 3.73
N ALA A 642 25.61 22.31 4.32
CA ALA A 642 25.45 22.32 5.77
C ALA A 642 26.26 21.20 6.42
N ALA A 643 26.26 19.98 5.86
CA ALA A 643 27.03 18.85 6.36
C ALA A 643 28.54 19.13 6.40
N GLU A 644 29.12 19.64 5.32
CA GLU A 644 30.55 19.95 5.26
C GLU A 644 30.96 21.04 6.27
N SER A 645 30.17 22.10 6.37
CA SER A 645 30.46 23.20 7.31
C SER A 645 30.28 22.80 8.77
N LEU A 646 29.26 21.99 9.09
CA LEU A 646 29.02 21.50 10.45
C LEU A 646 30.07 20.46 10.86
N TYR A 647 30.46 19.56 9.95
CA TYR A 647 31.57 18.63 10.19
C TYR A 647 32.88 19.36 10.43
N LYS A 648 33.18 20.40 9.64
CA LYS A 648 34.36 21.24 9.86
C LYS A 648 34.35 21.83 11.28
N PHE A 649 33.23 22.42 11.70
CA PHE A 649 33.08 22.94 13.06
C PHE A 649 33.32 21.86 14.13
N ALA A 650 32.65 20.71 14.01
CA ALA A 650 32.79 19.59 14.93
C ALA A 650 34.24 19.07 15.00
N ASN A 651 34.95 19.08 13.87
CA ASN A 651 36.31 18.58 13.73
C ASN A 651 37.39 19.58 14.19
N GLU A 652 37.16 20.89 14.06
CA GLU A 652 38.12 21.93 14.49
C GLU A 652 37.94 22.31 15.97
N HIS A 653 36.72 22.20 16.50
CA HIS A 653 36.38 22.56 17.88
C HIS A 653 35.97 21.30 18.64
N ARG A 654 36.96 20.52 19.08
CA ARG A 654 36.75 19.20 19.71
C ARG A 654 36.22 19.31 21.13
N GLY A 655 35.11 18.64 21.41
CA GLY A 655 34.59 18.42 22.77
C GLY A 655 33.17 17.88 22.75
N LEU A 656 32.71 17.34 23.87
CA LEU A 656 31.37 16.78 24.01
C LEU A 656 30.35 17.88 24.31
N ALA A 657 29.14 17.75 23.78
CA ALA A 657 28.05 18.64 24.15
C ALA A 657 27.76 18.49 25.64
N LEU A 658 27.55 19.61 26.33
CA LEU A 658 27.08 19.59 27.71
C LEU A 658 25.60 19.17 27.72
N ALA A 659 25.30 17.89 27.60
CA ALA A 659 23.95 17.33 27.70
C ALA A 659 23.72 16.74 29.12
N ASN A 660 22.49 16.83 29.62
CA ASN A 660 22.17 16.31 30.96
C ASN A 660 21.56 14.90 30.87
N THR A 661 20.66 14.66 29.91
CA THR A 661 19.98 13.36 29.74
C THR A 661 20.74 12.40 28.81
N TYR A 662 21.09 12.83 27.58
CA TYR A 662 21.79 12.02 26.58
C TYR A 662 23.24 12.45 26.44
N ALA A 663 24.06 12.11 27.44
CA ALA A 663 25.46 12.53 27.50
C ALA A 663 26.35 11.54 26.74
N SER A 664 26.97 11.99 25.65
CA SER A 664 27.92 11.14 24.94
C SER A 664 29.19 10.87 25.77
N THR A 665 29.85 9.75 25.49
CA THR A 665 31.12 9.36 26.11
C THR A 665 32.33 9.55 25.19
N SER A 666 32.07 9.74 23.89
CA SER A 666 33.05 9.99 22.85
C SER A 666 32.41 10.88 21.77
N TYR A 667 33.25 11.51 20.95
CA TYR A 667 32.81 12.18 19.73
C TYR A 667 33.44 11.56 18.48
N LYS A 668 34.37 10.61 18.69
CA LYS A 668 35.24 10.13 17.62
C LYS A 668 34.46 9.26 16.65
N ASP A 669 33.57 8.46 17.18
CA ASP A 669 32.69 7.58 16.44
C ASP A 669 31.67 8.37 15.61
N GLU A 670 31.08 9.46 16.11
CA GLU A 670 30.26 10.36 15.29
C GLU A 670 31.08 11.05 14.18
N LEU A 671 32.28 11.54 14.49
CA LEU A 671 33.18 12.11 13.48
C LEU A 671 33.64 11.07 12.45
N CYS A 672 33.83 9.82 12.86
CA CYS A 672 34.13 8.73 11.94
C CYS A 672 32.98 8.51 10.97
N GLU A 673 31.77 8.32 11.50
CA GLU A 673 30.56 8.08 10.71
C GLU A 673 30.29 9.24 9.74
N ALA A 674 30.37 10.49 10.22
CA ALA A 674 30.23 11.68 9.39
C ALA A 674 31.29 11.76 8.29
N GLY A 675 32.55 11.43 8.60
CA GLY A 675 33.63 11.39 7.61
C GLY A 675 33.38 10.36 6.51
N VAL A 676 32.84 9.18 6.83
CA VAL A 676 32.49 8.20 5.77
C VAL A 676 31.31 8.68 4.93
N TRP A 677 30.26 9.24 5.53
CA TRP A 677 29.12 9.74 4.75
C TRP A 677 29.46 10.94 3.88
N LEU A 678 30.30 11.86 4.37
CA LEU A 678 30.82 12.97 3.57
C LEU A 678 31.73 12.47 2.44
N TYR A 679 32.56 11.45 2.69
CA TYR A 679 33.31 10.80 1.62
C TYR A 679 32.38 10.22 0.55
N ARG A 680 31.32 9.50 0.94
CA ARG A 680 30.33 8.96 -0.02
C ARG A 680 29.63 10.06 -0.82
N ALA A 681 29.33 11.19 -0.19
CA ALA A 681 28.63 12.29 -0.85
C ALA A 681 29.52 13.11 -1.81
N THR A 682 30.82 13.24 -1.50
CA THR A 682 31.75 14.17 -2.18
C THR A 682 32.86 13.49 -2.97
N HIS A 683 33.15 12.22 -2.68
CA HIS A 683 34.36 11.50 -3.09
C HIS A 683 35.68 12.15 -2.65
N ASN A 684 35.65 13.07 -1.68
CA ASN A 684 36.86 13.70 -1.16
C ASN A 684 37.55 12.80 -0.13
N GLN A 685 38.72 12.27 -0.53
CA GLN A 685 39.52 11.32 0.25
C GLN A 685 39.95 11.85 1.64
N VAL A 686 39.98 13.17 1.84
CA VAL A 686 40.28 13.76 3.15
C VAL A 686 39.28 13.30 4.20
N TYR A 687 37.99 13.21 3.87
CA TYR A 687 36.96 12.75 4.82
C TYR A 687 37.14 11.28 5.21
N LEU A 688 37.43 10.40 4.24
CA LEU A 688 37.68 8.98 4.53
C LEU A 688 38.97 8.79 5.34
N ASN A 689 40.03 9.55 5.04
CA ASN A 689 41.26 9.50 5.82
C ASN A 689 41.03 9.99 7.25
N ASN A 690 40.29 11.08 7.44
CA ASN A 690 39.91 11.57 8.76
C ASN A 690 39.09 10.51 9.49
N ALA A 691 38.09 9.90 8.86
CA ALA A 691 37.28 8.85 9.48
C ALA A 691 38.13 7.69 10.01
N LYS A 692 39.10 7.21 9.23
CA LYS A 692 40.05 6.16 9.66
C LYS A 692 40.85 6.55 10.91
N THR A 693 41.20 7.83 11.08
CA THR A 693 41.91 8.30 12.30
C THR A 693 41.02 8.37 13.54
N GLN A 694 39.70 8.45 13.35
CA GLN A 694 38.74 8.50 14.46
C GLN A 694 38.21 7.11 14.84
N ALA A 695 38.42 6.08 13.99
CA ALA A 695 37.93 4.74 14.24
C ALA A 695 38.45 4.14 15.55
N GLU A 696 37.53 3.64 16.37
CA GLU A 696 37.83 2.97 17.64
C GLU A 696 37.52 1.47 17.53
N SER A 697 38.31 0.63 18.19
CA SER A 697 38.16 -0.84 18.19
C SER A 697 38.00 -1.41 19.60
N GLY A 698 37.52 -0.58 20.53
CA GLY A 698 37.27 -0.95 21.93
C GLY A 698 36.15 -1.97 22.09
N TYR A 699 35.87 -2.34 23.33
CA TYR A 699 34.71 -3.18 23.64
C TYR A 699 33.41 -2.42 23.34
N ILE A 700 32.57 -3.00 22.50
CA ILE A 700 31.27 -2.44 22.12
C ILE A 700 30.19 -3.31 22.76
N TRP A 701 29.49 -2.75 23.74
CA TRP A 701 28.45 -3.49 24.47
C TRP A 701 27.11 -3.50 23.73
N ALA A 702 26.75 -2.40 23.05
CA ALA A 702 25.56 -2.29 22.19
C ALA A 702 25.71 -1.18 21.15
N LEU A 703 24.99 -1.30 20.04
CA LEU A 703 24.71 -0.18 19.14
C LEU A 703 23.57 0.67 19.72
N ASN A 704 23.87 1.91 20.11
CA ASN A 704 22.92 2.83 20.71
C ASN A 704 23.19 4.28 20.25
N LEU A 705 22.47 5.24 20.83
CA LEU A 705 22.55 6.66 20.45
C LEU A 705 23.89 7.35 20.80
N GLU A 706 24.67 6.81 21.75
CA GLU A 706 25.93 7.39 22.28
C GLU A 706 27.19 6.62 21.86
N ASN A 707 27.03 5.43 21.26
CA ASN A 707 28.15 4.59 20.82
C ASN A 707 27.91 4.11 19.38
N LYS A 708 28.62 4.75 18.46
CA LYS A 708 28.60 4.52 17.02
C LYS A 708 29.85 3.81 16.53
N GLN A 709 30.72 3.33 17.43
CA GLN A 709 31.95 2.63 17.04
C GLN A 709 31.66 1.49 16.08
N LEU A 710 30.59 0.72 16.33
CA LEU A 710 30.20 -0.39 15.47
C LEU A 710 29.76 0.06 14.07
N SER A 711 28.94 1.11 13.98
CA SER A 711 28.50 1.72 12.71
C SER A 711 29.69 2.27 11.92
N CYS A 712 30.58 3.01 12.58
CA CYS A 712 31.83 3.51 12.00
C CYS A 712 32.68 2.37 11.41
N ASN A 713 32.91 1.29 12.17
CA ASN A 713 33.68 0.14 11.68
C ASN A 713 32.98 -0.57 10.52
N GLN A 714 31.66 -0.73 10.57
CA GLN A 714 30.89 -1.33 9.47
C GLN A 714 30.99 -0.49 8.19
N LEU A 715 30.85 0.84 8.29
CA LEU A 715 30.98 1.77 7.17
C LEU A 715 32.41 1.78 6.61
N LEU A 716 33.43 1.81 7.46
CA LEU A 716 34.83 1.73 7.03
C LEU A 716 35.16 0.39 6.38
N TYR A 717 34.58 -0.72 6.84
CA TYR A 717 34.70 -2.01 6.16
C TYR A 717 34.04 -1.96 4.78
N GLU A 718 32.87 -1.36 4.64
CA GLU A 718 32.19 -1.22 3.35
C GLU A 718 33.06 -0.49 2.32
N GLU A 719 33.72 0.61 2.73
CA GLU A 719 34.57 1.43 1.87
C GLU A 719 35.97 0.84 1.61
N SER A 720 36.61 0.26 2.63
CA SER A 720 38.02 -0.14 2.54
C SER A 720 38.23 -1.63 2.29
N LYS A 721 37.23 -2.47 2.64
CA LYS A 721 37.33 -3.92 2.72
C LYS A 721 38.46 -4.42 3.65
N ASP A 722 38.94 -3.58 4.56
CA ASP A 722 39.96 -3.95 5.53
C ASP A 722 39.41 -4.93 6.57
N ASN A 723 40.11 -6.05 6.73
CA ASN A 723 39.74 -7.11 7.66
C ASN A 723 39.82 -6.68 9.13
N ALA A 724 40.57 -5.63 9.48
CA ALA A 724 40.59 -5.08 10.83
C ALA A 724 39.19 -4.59 11.25
N TYR A 725 38.54 -3.80 10.41
CA TYR A 725 37.18 -3.31 10.66
C TYR A 725 36.15 -4.44 10.63
N ARG A 726 36.30 -5.39 9.69
CA ARG A 726 35.47 -6.61 9.64
C ARG A 726 35.52 -7.40 10.95
N THR A 727 36.70 -7.50 11.55
CA THR A 727 36.93 -8.25 12.79
C THR A 727 36.21 -7.61 13.97
N VAL A 728 36.17 -6.27 14.04
CA VAL A 728 35.39 -5.55 15.07
C VAL A 728 33.90 -5.90 14.97
N VAL A 729 33.33 -5.88 13.77
CA VAL A 729 31.92 -6.25 13.53
C VAL A 729 31.64 -7.70 13.91
N ILE A 730 32.54 -8.62 13.55
CA ILE A 730 32.40 -10.05 13.92
C ILE A 730 32.47 -10.24 15.43
N ASN A 731 33.41 -9.59 16.12
CA ASN A 731 33.56 -9.72 17.57
C ASN A 731 32.33 -9.20 18.32
N TYR A 732 31.70 -8.14 17.83
CA TYR A 732 30.42 -7.68 18.37
C TYR A 732 29.33 -8.74 18.23
N PHE A 733 29.09 -9.27 17.03
CA PHE A 733 28.02 -10.27 16.86
C PHE A 733 28.32 -11.60 17.56
N ASN A 734 29.59 -11.97 17.71
CA ASN A 734 29.97 -13.12 18.53
C ASN A 734 29.56 -12.93 20.00
N SER A 735 29.57 -11.70 20.53
CA SER A 735 29.08 -11.42 21.88
C SER A 735 27.56 -11.33 21.94
N TRP A 736 26.90 -10.92 20.85
CA TRP A 736 25.44 -10.77 20.78
C TRP A 736 24.67 -12.06 20.46
N PHE A 737 25.29 -13.05 19.82
CA PHE A 737 24.63 -14.31 19.47
C PHE A 737 24.41 -15.23 20.68
N PRO A 738 23.47 -16.21 20.58
CA PRO A 738 23.23 -17.17 21.64
C PRO A 738 24.52 -17.89 22.07
N GLY A 739 24.79 -17.94 23.38
CA GLY A 739 26.04 -18.49 23.94
C GLY A 739 27.22 -17.50 23.95
N GLY A 740 27.01 -16.26 23.49
CA GLY A 740 27.95 -15.15 23.60
C GLY A 740 27.91 -14.45 24.97
N GLY A 741 28.15 -13.15 24.98
CA GLY A 741 28.19 -12.31 26.17
C GLY A 741 26.87 -11.65 26.57
N ILE A 742 25.90 -11.56 25.65
CA ILE A 742 24.57 -10.98 25.90
C ILE A 742 23.61 -12.05 26.45
N LYS A 743 22.77 -11.65 27.42
CA LYS A 743 21.72 -12.52 27.97
C LYS A 743 20.62 -12.73 26.93
N TYR A 744 19.94 -13.87 27.02
CA TYR A 744 18.74 -14.15 26.23
C TYR A 744 17.57 -14.40 27.15
N THR A 745 16.41 -13.85 26.82
CA THR A 745 15.18 -14.24 27.48
C THR A 745 14.83 -15.69 27.12
N PRO A 746 14.01 -16.39 27.94
CA PRO A 746 13.53 -17.74 27.61
C PRO A 746 12.99 -17.89 26.17
N CYS A 747 12.34 -16.85 25.63
CA CYS A 747 11.79 -16.86 24.28
C CYS A 747 12.68 -16.29 23.18
N GLY A 748 13.96 -16.05 23.45
CA GLY A 748 14.97 -15.83 22.43
C GLY A 748 15.23 -14.37 22.04
N LEU A 749 14.76 -13.40 22.84
CA LEU A 749 15.17 -12.01 22.71
C LEU A 749 16.60 -11.84 23.26
N ALA A 750 17.49 -11.24 22.47
CA ALA A 750 18.79 -10.76 22.93
C ALA A 750 18.58 -9.57 23.87
N TRP A 751 18.75 -9.80 25.17
CA TRP A 751 18.40 -8.87 26.24
C TRP A 751 19.68 -8.26 26.83
N ALA A 752 20.05 -7.07 26.35
CA ALA A 752 21.26 -6.39 26.81
C ALA A 752 21.06 -5.67 28.16
N MET A 753 19.95 -4.94 28.31
CA MET A 753 19.56 -4.28 29.55
C MET A 753 18.06 -4.03 29.58
N LYS A 754 17.54 -3.66 30.75
CA LYS A 754 16.10 -3.43 30.98
C LYS A 754 15.54 -2.25 30.18
N TRP A 755 16.27 -1.14 30.12
CA TRP A 755 15.84 0.06 29.43
C TRP A 755 15.97 -0.06 27.91
N GLY A 756 14.83 -0.09 27.21
CA GLY A 756 14.81 -0.24 25.75
C GLY A 756 15.44 -1.55 25.30
N SER A 757 15.07 -2.67 25.92
CA SER A 757 15.57 -4.01 25.56
C SER A 757 15.30 -4.32 24.09
N LEU A 758 14.09 -4.00 23.60
CA LEU A 758 13.71 -4.20 22.20
C LEU A 758 14.45 -3.26 21.26
N ARG A 759 14.67 -2.00 21.65
CA ARG A 759 15.47 -1.03 20.90
C ARG A 759 16.88 -1.56 20.61
N LEU A 760 17.56 -2.10 21.63
CA LEU A 760 18.94 -2.57 21.46
C LEU A 760 19.00 -3.86 20.62
N ALA A 761 18.03 -4.77 20.78
CA ALA A 761 17.90 -5.95 19.91
C ALA A 761 17.64 -5.54 18.45
N ALA A 762 16.74 -4.58 18.22
CA ALA A 762 16.37 -4.09 16.90
C ALA A 762 17.52 -3.33 16.21
N ASN A 763 18.26 -2.48 16.94
CA ASN A 763 19.45 -1.81 16.43
C ASN A 763 20.50 -2.83 15.96
N SER A 764 20.76 -3.85 16.78
CA SER A 764 21.68 -4.92 16.42
C SER A 764 21.18 -5.75 15.25
N ALA A 765 19.87 -6.02 15.16
CA ALA A 765 19.26 -6.72 14.03
C ALA A 765 19.40 -5.93 12.72
N PHE A 766 19.17 -4.62 12.74
CA PHE A 766 19.43 -3.73 11.60
C PHE A 766 20.88 -3.86 11.13
N LEU A 767 21.84 -3.72 12.04
CA LEU A 767 23.23 -3.77 11.64
C LEU A 767 23.69 -5.18 11.22
N ALA A 768 23.10 -6.25 11.77
CA ALA A 768 23.36 -7.61 11.32
C ALA A 768 22.96 -7.77 9.84
N LEU A 769 21.81 -7.21 9.44
CA LEU A 769 21.36 -7.18 8.05
C LEU A 769 22.29 -6.34 7.16
N VAL A 770 22.72 -5.17 7.64
CA VAL A 770 23.72 -4.33 6.94
C VAL A 770 25.03 -5.11 6.72
N ALA A 771 25.54 -5.77 7.76
CA ALA A 771 26.78 -6.54 7.72
C ALA A 771 26.66 -7.78 6.80
N ALA A 772 25.51 -8.46 6.84
CA ALA A 772 25.20 -9.59 5.98
C ALA A 772 25.23 -9.20 4.49
N ASP A 773 24.62 -8.07 4.14
CA ASP A 773 24.65 -7.55 2.77
C ASP A 773 26.04 -7.09 2.33
N SER A 774 26.90 -6.78 3.29
CA SER A 774 28.32 -6.48 3.07
C SER A 774 29.20 -7.74 3.04
N GLY A 775 28.61 -8.93 3.11
CA GLY A 775 29.29 -10.22 2.97
C GLY A 775 29.83 -10.82 4.27
N ILE A 776 29.43 -10.30 5.44
CA ILE A 776 29.85 -10.82 6.74
C ILE A 776 28.81 -11.84 7.23
N ASN A 777 29.19 -13.12 7.26
CA ASN A 777 28.40 -14.21 7.87
C ASN A 777 26.90 -14.16 7.53
N ALA A 778 26.60 -13.94 6.25
CA ALA A 778 25.29 -13.45 5.83
C ALA A 778 24.12 -14.31 6.32
N ASP A 779 24.22 -15.63 6.22
CA ASP A 779 23.11 -16.54 6.58
C ASP A 779 22.79 -16.49 8.08
N SER A 780 23.80 -16.56 8.95
CA SER A 780 23.57 -16.52 10.40
C SER A 780 23.10 -15.15 10.87
N TYR A 781 23.63 -14.08 10.28
CA TYR A 781 23.28 -12.71 10.64
C TYR A 781 21.85 -12.37 10.21
N ARG A 782 21.46 -12.74 8.98
CA ARG A 782 20.08 -12.59 8.49
C ARG A 782 19.11 -13.38 9.36
N LYS A 783 19.42 -14.65 9.63
CA LYS A 783 18.56 -15.50 10.45
C LYS A 783 18.33 -14.86 11.80
N TRP A 784 19.41 -14.57 12.53
CA TRP A 784 19.33 -13.99 13.85
C TRP A 784 18.56 -12.66 13.87
N ALA A 785 18.81 -11.76 12.92
CA ALA A 785 18.10 -10.49 12.82
C ALA A 785 16.59 -10.68 12.64
N VAL A 786 16.17 -11.59 11.75
CA VAL A 786 14.74 -11.89 11.52
C VAL A 786 14.12 -12.49 12.78
N GLU A 787 14.85 -13.33 13.52
CA GLU A 787 14.38 -13.92 14.79
C GLU A 787 14.10 -12.83 15.85
N GLN A 788 14.96 -11.81 15.96
CA GLN A 788 14.74 -10.68 16.87
C GLN A 788 13.52 -9.83 16.48
N ILE A 789 13.36 -9.54 15.18
CA ILE A 789 12.19 -8.78 14.69
C ILE A 789 10.91 -9.60 14.82
N ASN A 790 10.98 -10.92 14.65
CA ASN A 790 9.86 -11.82 14.86
C ASN A 790 9.37 -11.82 16.30
N TYR A 791 10.30 -11.82 17.26
CA TYR A 791 10.00 -11.65 18.68
C TYR A 791 9.22 -10.35 18.93
N ILE A 792 9.72 -9.23 18.41
CA ILE A 792 9.07 -7.91 18.52
C ILE A 792 7.66 -7.93 17.92
N LEU A 793 7.48 -8.60 16.79
CA LEU A 793 6.22 -8.70 16.07
C LEU A 793 5.31 -9.85 16.55
N GLY A 794 5.60 -10.49 17.68
CA GLY A 794 4.68 -11.42 18.35
C GLY A 794 5.20 -12.81 18.69
N ASP A 795 6.41 -13.20 18.31
CA ASP A 795 6.92 -14.53 18.64
C ASP A 795 7.55 -14.56 20.03
N ASN A 796 6.73 -14.22 21.03
CA ASN A 796 7.06 -14.10 22.44
C ASN A 796 5.95 -14.75 23.30
N PRO A 797 6.12 -14.88 24.62
CA PRO A 797 5.19 -15.64 25.46
C PRO A 797 4.07 -14.77 26.05
N HIS A 798 4.08 -13.45 25.82
CA HIS A 798 3.20 -12.53 26.53
C HIS A 798 1.73 -12.71 26.08
N ASP A 799 0.81 -12.58 27.03
CA ASP A 799 -0.65 -12.71 26.86
C ASP A 799 -1.09 -13.97 26.06
N GLY A 800 -0.47 -15.12 26.37
CA GLY A 800 -0.79 -16.41 25.73
C GLY A 800 -0.19 -16.60 24.33
N GLY A 801 0.72 -15.71 23.90
CA GLY A 801 1.44 -15.74 22.62
C GLY A 801 0.88 -14.76 21.58
N CYS A 802 1.73 -14.30 20.64
CA CYS A 802 1.38 -13.42 19.52
C CYS A 802 1.11 -11.95 19.92
N TYR A 803 1.77 -11.47 20.98
CA TYR A 803 1.67 -10.08 21.41
C TYR A 803 2.72 -9.22 20.71
N SER A 804 2.33 -8.29 19.84
CA SER A 804 3.30 -7.40 19.22
C SER A 804 3.69 -6.28 20.18
N TYR A 805 4.98 -5.97 20.26
CA TYR A 805 5.48 -4.79 20.95
C TYR A 805 5.47 -3.54 20.05
N GLU A 806 5.08 -3.66 18.78
CA GLU A 806 4.77 -2.53 17.90
C GLU A 806 3.27 -2.19 18.02
N ILE A 807 2.97 -0.99 18.47
CA ILE A 807 1.60 -0.54 18.67
C ILE A 807 0.85 -0.49 17.32
N GLY A 808 -0.34 -1.09 17.26
CA GLY A 808 -1.15 -1.15 16.04
C GLY A 808 -0.79 -2.30 15.09
N TYR A 809 0.24 -3.12 15.39
CA TYR A 809 0.57 -4.32 14.63
C TYR A 809 0.00 -5.59 15.29
N GLY A 810 -0.54 -6.50 14.47
CA GLY A 810 -1.19 -7.71 14.97
C GLY A 810 -2.55 -7.43 15.62
N THR A 811 -2.98 -8.32 16.51
CA THR A 811 -4.29 -8.20 17.21
C THR A 811 -4.15 -7.87 18.70
N LYS A 812 -2.95 -8.02 19.24
CA LYS A 812 -2.60 -7.77 20.64
C LYS A 812 -1.31 -6.96 20.66
N PHE A 813 -1.33 -5.82 21.33
CA PHE A 813 -0.21 -4.88 21.40
C PHE A 813 -0.45 -3.86 22.53
N PRO A 814 0.59 -3.11 22.95
CA PRO A 814 0.49 -2.11 24.02
C PRO A 814 -0.54 -1.03 23.74
N ARG A 815 -1.32 -0.70 24.76
CA ARG A 815 -2.36 0.34 24.70
C ARG A 815 -2.08 1.49 25.65
N GLN A 816 -1.09 1.36 26.54
CA GLN A 816 -0.73 2.37 27.54
C GLN A 816 0.74 2.80 27.42
N PRO A 817 1.23 3.20 26.22
CA PRO A 817 2.59 3.72 26.12
C PRO A 817 2.74 4.99 26.97
N HIS A 818 3.91 5.15 27.58
CA HIS A 818 4.31 6.35 28.33
C HIS A 818 4.51 7.52 27.35
N HIS A 819 3.40 8.10 26.87
CA HIS A 819 3.40 9.13 25.84
C HIS A 819 2.34 10.19 26.09
N ARG A 820 2.77 11.43 26.36
CA ARG A 820 1.90 12.54 26.79
C ARG A 820 0.80 12.82 25.78
N ALA A 821 1.14 13.11 24.52
CA ALA A 821 0.16 13.52 23.52
C ALA A 821 -0.88 12.43 23.24
N ALA A 822 -0.46 11.15 23.22
CA ALA A 822 -1.35 10.03 22.96
C ALA A 822 -2.30 9.74 24.15
N SER A 823 -1.84 10.01 25.37
CA SER A 823 -2.65 9.84 26.59
C SER A 823 -3.73 10.91 26.76
N CYS A 824 -3.67 12.01 26.00
CA CYS A 824 -4.63 13.09 26.09
C CYS A 824 -5.89 12.82 25.27
N PRO A 825 -7.10 13.12 25.79
CA PRO A 825 -8.30 13.18 24.95
C PRO A 825 -8.23 14.37 23.97
N SER A 826 -9.08 14.38 22.95
CA SER A 826 -9.17 15.51 22.03
C SER A 826 -9.70 16.78 22.70
N LYS A 827 -9.28 17.95 22.20
CA LYS A 827 -9.82 19.25 22.66
C LYS A 827 -11.35 19.29 22.45
N PRO A 828 -12.13 19.94 23.34
CA PRO A 828 -11.69 20.81 24.44
C PRO A 828 -11.47 20.10 25.80
N ALA A 829 -11.48 18.76 25.86
CA ALA A 829 -11.31 18.06 27.14
C ALA A 829 -9.94 18.42 27.78
N PRO A 830 -9.87 18.58 29.12
CA PRO A 830 -8.59 18.83 29.79
C PRO A 830 -7.64 17.64 29.59
N CYS A 831 -6.33 17.91 29.66
CA CYS A 831 -5.31 16.87 29.75
C CYS A 831 -4.28 17.28 30.80
N GLY A 832 -3.99 16.40 31.74
CA GLY A 832 -3.08 16.62 32.85
C GLY A 832 -2.63 15.31 33.50
N TYR A 833 -2.17 15.38 34.74
CA TYR A 833 -1.75 14.21 35.51
C TYR A 833 -2.88 13.19 35.79
N ASN A 834 -4.16 13.59 35.65
CA ASN A 834 -5.27 12.64 35.73
C ASN A 834 -5.23 11.66 34.55
N GLU A 835 -5.00 12.17 33.34
CA GLU A 835 -4.85 11.35 32.12
C GLU A 835 -3.56 10.54 32.18
N ALA A 836 -2.47 11.10 32.71
CA ALA A 836 -1.21 10.38 32.96
C ALA A 836 -1.43 9.11 33.79
N ASN A 837 -2.20 9.22 34.87
CA ASN A 837 -2.43 8.15 35.84
C ASN A 837 -3.69 7.32 35.54
N SER A 838 -4.36 7.53 34.40
CA SER A 838 -5.56 6.80 34.04
C SER A 838 -5.26 5.29 33.87
N PRO A 839 -6.03 4.38 34.46
CA PRO A 839 -5.75 2.94 34.37
C PRO A 839 -6.13 2.31 33.01
N GLY A 840 -6.79 3.08 32.13
CA GLY A 840 -7.25 2.63 30.83
C GLY A 840 -6.26 2.87 29.70
N PRO A 841 -6.56 2.39 28.48
CA PRO A 841 -5.76 2.65 27.28
C PRO A 841 -5.63 4.16 27.00
N ASN A 842 -4.58 4.55 26.30
CA ASN A 842 -4.44 5.90 25.77
C ASN A 842 -5.63 6.22 24.83
N PRO A 843 -6.25 7.42 24.94
CA PRO A 843 -7.33 7.83 24.04
C PRO A 843 -6.94 7.82 22.55
N HIS A 844 -5.66 8.01 22.25
CA HIS A 844 -5.12 7.91 20.90
C HIS A 844 -4.17 6.72 20.79
N GLU A 845 -4.41 5.84 19.81
CA GLU A 845 -3.48 4.77 19.48
C GLU A 845 -2.22 5.37 18.84
N LEU A 846 -1.06 5.13 19.45
CA LEU A 846 0.24 5.59 18.94
C LEU A 846 0.79 4.58 17.92
N THR A 847 0.06 4.40 16.82
CA THR A 847 0.36 3.39 15.80
C THR A 847 1.81 3.49 15.31
N GLY A 848 2.50 2.34 15.30
CA GLY A 848 3.89 2.18 14.87
C GLY A 848 4.94 2.28 15.97
N ALA A 849 4.60 2.79 17.15
CA ALA A 849 5.58 2.94 18.22
C ALA A 849 6.06 1.59 18.75
N LEU A 850 7.37 1.44 18.94
CA LEU A 850 7.99 0.31 19.62
C LEU A 850 8.18 0.68 21.10
N VAL A 851 7.58 -0.12 21.99
CA VAL A 851 7.76 0.06 23.44
C VAL A 851 9.14 -0.42 23.90
N GLY A 852 9.57 -0.01 25.10
CA GLY A 852 10.84 -0.39 25.70
C GLY A 852 11.07 -1.89 25.78
N GLY A 853 10.01 -2.65 26.14
CA GLY A 853 10.00 -4.10 26.03
C GLY A 853 9.95 -4.85 27.36
N PRO A 854 10.10 -6.19 27.31
CA PRO A 854 9.96 -7.05 28.48
C PRO A 854 11.20 -7.04 29.39
N GLU A 855 11.00 -7.53 30.61
CA GLU A 855 12.04 -7.97 31.54
C GLU A 855 12.85 -9.15 30.97
N GLU A 856 13.97 -9.49 31.63
CA GLU A 856 14.87 -10.58 31.20
C GLU A 856 14.20 -11.97 31.16
N ASN A 857 13.04 -12.14 31.79
CA ASN A 857 12.26 -13.38 31.85
C ASN A 857 11.00 -13.33 30.98
N ASP A 858 10.99 -12.48 29.95
CA ASP A 858 9.87 -12.22 29.03
C ASP A 858 8.60 -11.62 29.67
N GLN A 859 8.65 -11.22 30.95
CA GLN A 859 7.52 -10.56 31.60
C GLN A 859 7.40 -9.12 31.09
N TYR A 860 6.17 -8.75 30.74
CA TYR A 860 5.83 -7.40 30.30
C TYR A 860 4.49 -7.01 30.92
N VAL A 861 4.32 -5.74 31.22
CA VAL A 861 3.09 -5.18 31.77
C VAL A 861 2.81 -3.86 31.04
N ASP A 862 1.64 -3.75 30.42
CA ASP A 862 1.21 -2.56 29.67
C ASP A 862 0.64 -1.49 30.62
N VAL A 863 1.51 -0.64 31.17
CA VAL A 863 1.15 0.38 32.17
C VAL A 863 1.86 1.70 31.85
N ARG A 864 1.08 2.77 31.70
CA ARG A 864 1.59 4.10 31.30
C ARG A 864 2.62 4.67 32.24
N THR A 865 2.47 4.46 33.54
CA THR A 865 3.41 4.98 34.55
C THR A 865 4.72 4.20 34.60
N ASP A 866 4.79 3.03 33.95
CA ASP A 866 6.02 2.28 33.79
C ASP A 866 6.77 2.80 32.57
N TYR A 867 7.53 3.87 32.79
CA TYR A 867 8.38 4.49 31.79
C TYR A 867 9.58 3.61 31.39
N VAL A 868 9.76 2.40 31.95
CA VAL A 868 10.86 1.51 31.55
C VAL A 868 10.39 0.55 30.47
N LEU A 869 9.30 -0.17 30.74
CA LEU A 869 8.76 -1.14 29.80
C LEU A 869 7.89 -0.51 28.70
N ASN A 870 7.22 0.62 29.00
CA ASN A 870 6.23 1.26 28.12
C ASN A 870 6.69 2.60 27.54
N GLU A 871 7.94 3.01 27.76
CA GLU A 871 8.51 4.13 27.03
C GLU A 871 8.56 3.83 25.53
N VAL A 872 8.37 4.88 24.74
CA VAL A 872 8.44 4.89 23.29
C VAL A 872 9.30 6.09 22.90
N ALA A 873 10.21 5.93 21.95
CA ALA A 873 11.13 6.99 21.55
C ALA A 873 11.54 6.88 20.07
N CYS A 874 11.94 8.01 19.49
CA CYS A 874 12.45 8.07 18.13
C CYS A 874 13.56 7.04 17.87
N ASP A 875 14.50 6.91 18.80
CA ASP A 875 15.63 5.98 18.71
C ASP A 875 15.21 4.52 18.96
N TYR A 876 14.11 4.27 19.67
CA TYR A 876 13.57 2.93 19.86
C TYR A 876 13.09 2.36 18.52
N ASN A 877 12.45 3.21 17.72
CA ASN A 877 11.92 2.81 16.43
C ASN A 877 12.97 2.71 15.32
N SER A 878 14.12 3.38 15.40
CA SER A 878 14.98 3.57 14.22
C SER A 878 15.63 2.28 13.72
N GLY A 879 16.25 1.51 14.63
CA GLY A 879 16.81 0.21 14.28
C GLY A 879 15.73 -0.80 13.89
N PHE A 880 14.58 -0.77 14.56
CA PHE A 880 13.44 -1.60 14.20
C PHE A 880 12.92 -1.31 12.79
N HIS A 881 12.71 -0.04 12.48
CA HIS A 881 12.35 0.44 11.16
C HIS A 881 13.35 0.01 10.08
N GLY A 882 14.64 0.24 10.35
CA GLY A 882 15.71 -0.15 9.43
C GLY A 882 15.74 -1.67 9.21
N ALA A 883 15.59 -2.46 10.27
CA ALA A 883 15.55 -3.91 10.19
C ALA A 883 14.33 -4.41 9.42
N LEU A 884 13.15 -3.81 9.62
CA LEU A 884 11.96 -4.09 8.82
C LEU A 884 12.20 -3.84 7.33
N ALA A 885 12.81 -2.70 6.98
CA ALA A 885 13.19 -2.42 5.59
C ALA A 885 14.16 -3.47 5.05
N GLY A 886 15.18 -3.86 5.82
CA GLY A 886 16.10 -4.94 5.45
C GLY A 886 15.40 -6.29 5.25
N ILE A 887 14.41 -6.63 6.08
CA ILE A 887 13.64 -7.87 5.94
C ILE A 887 12.74 -7.84 4.69
N VAL A 888 12.06 -6.72 4.43
CA VAL A 888 11.26 -6.55 3.19
C VAL A 888 12.16 -6.60 1.96
N HIS A 889 13.38 -6.07 2.04
CA HIS A 889 14.40 -6.23 1.01
C HIS A 889 14.77 -7.70 0.76
N LEU A 890 15.02 -8.46 1.83
CA LEU A 890 15.28 -9.91 1.73
C LEU A 890 14.10 -10.67 1.14
N GLN A 891 12.86 -10.34 1.52
CA GLN A 891 11.65 -10.91 0.91
C GLN A 891 11.61 -10.65 -0.59
N GLY A 892 11.89 -9.41 -1.01
CA GLY A 892 11.96 -9.01 -2.41
C GLY A 892 13.06 -9.71 -3.22
N ARG A 893 14.06 -10.28 -2.55
CA ARG A 893 15.19 -11.02 -3.12
C ARG A 893 15.11 -12.54 -2.93
N ASN A 894 14.04 -13.07 -2.34
CA ASN A 894 13.91 -14.47 -1.96
C ASN A 894 15.08 -14.96 -1.05
N GLN A 895 15.55 -14.09 -0.16
CA GLN A 895 16.65 -14.34 0.77
C GLN A 895 16.19 -14.34 2.23
N LEU A 896 14.89 -14.43 2.47
CA LEU A 896 14.35 -14.51 3.82
C LEU A 896 14.69 -15.88 4.43
N PRO A 897 15.45 -15.93 5.54
CA PRO A 897 15.85 -17.18 6.17
C PRO A 897 14.70 -17.85 6.91
N VAL A 898 14.77 -19.17 7.04
CA VAL A 898 13.90 -19.93 7.94
C VAL A 898 14.33 -19.65 9.38
N THR A 899 13.36 -19.25 10.21
CA THR A 899 13.56 -18.90 11.63
C THR A 899 13.06 -20.00 12.57
N ALA A 900 13.58 -20.02 13.80
CA ALA A 900 13.18 -20.98 14.82
C ALA A 900 12.08 -20.47 15.76
N ASN A 901 11.78 -19.17 15.74
CA ASN A 901 10.73 -18.56 16.57
C ASN A 901 9.35 -19.15 16.28
N LYS A 902 8.51 -19.17 17.32
CA LYS A 902 7.13 -19.62 17.27
C LYS A 902 6.27 -18.70 18.11
N CYS A 903 4.99 -18.64 17.81
CA CYS A 903 3.96 -18.08 18.67
C CYS A 903 2.94 -19.16 19.13
N PRO A 904 2.74 -19.36 20.44
CA PRO A 904 3.63 -18.93 21.51
C PRO A 904 5.02 -19.56 21.32
N CYS A 905 6.05 -18.89 21.83
CA CYS A 905 7.39 -19.48 21.89
C CYS A 905 7.38 -20.71 22.81
N ASN A 906 8.17 -21.71 22.48
CA ASN A 906 8.42 -22.83 23.40
C ASN A 906 9.55 -22.39 24.34
N GLN A 907 9.25 -22.28 25.64
CA GLN A 907 10.25 -22.02 26.69
C GLN A 907 11.16 -23.23 26.91
#